data_AF-D6TZD0-F1
#
_entry.id   AF-D6TZD0-F1
#
_cell.length_a   1.000
_cell.length_b   1.000
_cell.length_c   1.000
_cell.angle_alpha   90.00
_cell.angle_beta   90.00
_cell.angle_gamma   90.00
#
_symmetry.space_group_name_H-M   'P 1'
#
loop_
_entity.id
_entity.type
_entity.pdbx_description
1 polymer ?
#
loop_
_entity_poly.entity_id
_entity_poly.type
_entity_poly.pdbx_seq_one_letter_code
_entity_poly.pdbx_strand_id
1 'polypeptide(L)'
;MSSYQDSARFANSRPVGVFNPASGAGFMQSLNAPDNKAASSAQESFTFTGEALARDTWGERYGFWIVLCFTLAFALFLIVMVLAGNVPGKSFPLKSISDIMQFAGECIGLFFCVRVALRLRRVTRHLKQELRQKEAWKHSPNETAQARATYQAAQRAFLAWTCLAIAIALYASGQAVWTSYDVRMNSADVPFPGLYDIGFVACYPFFLLGTLLLTRRNKAAVGRVRLLLDALAVIGAALAISWFFLLNPLIASLAQQPSQGAAFLSVYFPTGDLFLVAVGALLMFSPLSNRDQQSVFMRLCLGLFCLAVTDSLLAYYSLSFSFNTGTLQDVLWPLSMALIGLAAIEYPLSIARGQVQQANTQNARIVVTSLSARNQNSQTAGIAQAIAPFILILLTCALLLTVVAPKGGQILMQADLVALGLVLIIIVRQALTLIENNRLTMQMRGELVISRRELQVTRREADEASRSAQDKQVLEEGITLLREVHARVARGDIAARAPTVPGPLLPIAISLNLMLDRLSSLSERGSRYDRLVQDCRALQQGIERLTQGKPVMPNNQPPVNHPELRALFLGLSHLQRSQDSQQRRQQGSLSTLNNLMRRFRDSIYEVRRSPLFEEQAQVNFERMLLDRVIRELDLMEQQIQNLLGKNIDAQVLTPISMPQAYQLEAPTPSRRAQEAVPNERAQQSQSPNGKSQSLYNPYQRIRRNTDEQ
;
A
#
# COMPACT_ATOMS: atom_id res chain seq x y z
N MET A 1 31.40 52.33 43.57
CA MET A 1 31.50 50.86 43.69
C MET A 1 30.98 50.26 42.40
N SER A 2 31.89 50.00 41.46
CA SER A 2 32.28 48.66 40.96
C SER A 2 31.22 48.08 40.01
N SER A 3 31.34 48.35 38.71
CA SER A 3 31.96 47.50 37.66
C SER A 3 30.90 46.55 37.06
N TYR A 4 30.68 46.47 35.75
CA TYR A 4 31.67 46.18 34.71
C TYR A 4 31.25 46.72 33.34
N GLN A 5 32.27 47.15 32.59
CA GLN A 5 32.27 47.70 31.23
C GLN A 5 32.45 46.64 30.13
N ASP A 6 32.06 47.03 28.92
CA ASP A 6 32.70 46.79 27.60
C ASP A 6 32.80 45.39 26.98
N SER A 7 32.36 45.30 25.71
CA SER A 7 33.08 44.86 24.48
C SER A 7 32.07 44.34 23.44
N ALA A 8 31.88 44.87 22.22
CA ALA A 8 32.76 45.16 21.09
C ALA A 8 33.32 43.92 20.35
N ARG A 9 32.73 43.66 19.17
CA ARG A 9 33.35 43.31 17.86
C ARG A 9 34.07 41.95 17.61
N PHE A 10 33.73 41.41 16.42
CA PHE A 10 34.49 40.55 15.47
C PHE A 10 34.72 39.05 15.74
N ALA A 11 34.17 38.20 14.85
CA ALA A 11 34.88 37.17 14.05
C ALA A 11 33.85 36.40 13.16
N ASN A 12 33.81 36.62 11.84
CA ASN A 12 34.46 35.80 10.79
C ASN A 12 34.18 34.28 10.84
N SER A 13 33.39 33.78 9.88
CA SER A 13 33.70 32.51 9.20
C SER A 13 33.04 32.43 7.81
N ARG A 14 33.91 32.37 6.79
CA ARG A 14 33.59 31.96 5.41
C ARG A 14 33.34 30.43 5.41
N PRO A 15 32.54 29.88 4.47
CA PRO A 15 32.51 28.44 4.24
C PRO A 15 33.63 28.07 3.26
N VAL A 16 34.50 27.16 3.66
CA VAL A 16 35.40 26.42 2.77
C VAL A 16 35.07 24.95 2.98
N GLY A 17 34.52 24.31 1.93
CA GLY A 17 34.43 22.87 1.86
C GLY A 17 35.72 22.31 1.28
N VAL A 18 36.25 21.24 1.89
CA VAL A 18 37.18 20.30 1.25
C VAL A 18 36.88 18.89 1.76
N PHE A 19 36.74 17.97 0.81
CA PHE A 19 36.65 16.52 0.92
C PHE A 19 37.83 15.89 1.70
N ASN A 20 37.66 14.74 2.38
CA ASN A 20 37.86 13.36 1.87
C ASN A 20 37.95 12.33 3.06
N PRO A 21 38.17 11.00 2.89
CA PRO A 21 37.28 9.96 3.42
C PRO A 21 37.98 8.92 4.34
N ALA A 22 37.21 7.88 4.71
CA ALA A 22 37.64 6.52 5.10
C ALA A 22 37.91 6.19 6.59
N SER A 23 37.53 4.93 6.91
CA SER A 23 37.78 4.10 8.12
C SER A 23 37.01 4.52 9.39
N GLY A 24 36.42 3.64 10.21
CA GLY A 24 36.37 2.18 10.32
C GLY A 24 36.07 1.82 11.78
N ALA A 25 35.20 0.84 12.04
CA ALA A 25 34.88 0.24 13.36
C ALA A 25 34.29 1.19 14.43
N GLY A 26 33.44 0.82 15.40
CA GLY A 26 32.89 -0.44 15.87
C GLY A 26 32.45 -0.22 17.33
N PHE A 27 31.28 -0.76 17.69
CA PHE A 27 30.83 -1.15 19.05
C PHE A 27 30.39 -0.10 20.11
N MET A 28 29.10 -0.23 20.50
CA MET A 28 28.48 -0.40 21.85
C MET A 28 28.87 0.55 23.01
N GLN A 29 28.03 0.91 23.99
CA GLN A 29 26.62 0.75 24.38
C GLN A 29 26.52 1.43 25.78
N SER A 30 25.49 2.23 26.09
CA SER A 30 25.07 2.63 27.47
C SER A 30 24.00 3.75 27.40
N LEU A 31 22.70 3.43 27.51
CA LEU A 31 21.86 3.39 28.73
C LEU A 31 21.10 4.71 29.05
N ASN A 32 19.79 4.66 28.77
CA ASN A 32 18.63 5.21 29.49
C ASN A 32 18.56 6.69 29.95
N ALA A 33 17.70 7.47 29.29
CA ALA A 33 16.68 8.32 29.90
C ALA A 33 15.62 8.75 28.85
N PRO A 34 14.30 8.76 29.15
CA PRO A 34 13.29 9.17 28.19
C PRO A 34 13.16 10.70 28.19
N ASP A 35 13.97 11.37 27.37
CA ASP A 35 13.85 12.81 27.18
C ASP A 35 12.65 13.12 26.27
N ASN A 36 11.63 13.71 26.89
CA ASN A 36 10.51 14.44 26.29
C ASN A 36 11.01 15.67 25.50
N LYS A 37 11.77 15.44 24.43
CA LYS A 37 12.24 16.45 23.45
C LYS A 37 12.05 16.00 21.99
N ALA A 38 11.10 15.10 21.74
CA ALA A 38 10.82 14.59 20.39
C ALA A 38 9.68 15.34 19.65
N ALA A 39 9.38 16.60 20.01
CA ALA A 39 8.28 17.35 19.38
C ALA A 39 8.63 18.78 18.92
N SER A 40 9.90 19.23 18.94
CA SER A 40 10.22 20.61 18.54
C SER A 40 11.45 20.82 17.64
N SER A 41 11.97 19.80 16.95
CA SER A 41 13.09 20.03 16.01
C SER A 41 13.20 19.03 14.86
N ALA A 42 12.07 18.56 14.31
CA ALA A 42 12.06 17.99 12.97
C ALA A 42 11.79 19.09 11.93
N GLN A 43 12.64 20.12 11.92
CA GLN A 43 12.66 21.07 10.81
C GLN A 43 13.59 20.47 9.76
N GLU A 44 13.03 19.59 8.92
CA GLU A 44 13.75 19.01 7.77
C GLU A 44 14.46 20.14 7.01
N SER A 45 15.79 20.10 6.99
CA SER A 45 16.61 21.09 6.30
C SER A 45 16.47 20.89 4.80
N PHE A 46 15.48 21.54 4.21
CA PHE A 46 15.20 21.45 2.79
C PHE A 46 16.41 21.90 1.96
N THR A 47 17.00 21.00 1.18
CA THR A 47 18.19 21.30 0.37
C THR A 47 17.78 21.96 -0.94
N PHE A 48 17.97 23.28 -1.05
CA PHE A 48 17.68 24.03 -2.28
C PHE A 48 18.67 23.70 -3.39
N THR A 49 18.20 23.68 -4.64
CA THR A 49 19.05 23.41 -5.81
C THR A 49 18.85 24.46 -6.91
N GLY A 50 19.82 24.62 -7.80
CA GLY A 50 19.69 25.48 -8.98
C GLY A 50 19.50 26.96 -8.63
N GLU A 51 18.54 27.61 -9.29
CA GLU A 51 18.24 29.05 -9.14
C GLU A 51 17.82 29.46 -7.72
N ALA A 52 17.25 28.55 -6.93
CA ALA A 52 16.85 28.81 -5.54
C ALA A 52 18.05 29.17 -4.62
N LEU A 53 19.28 28.81 -5.02
CA LEU A 53 20.50 29.18 -4.32
C LEU A 53 20.83 30.68 -4.43
N ALA A 54 20.20 31.40 -5.37
CA ALA A 54 20.43 32.83 -5.58
C ALA A 54 19.61 33.74 -4.64
N ARG A 55 18.93 33.18 -3.62
CA ARG A 55 18.13 33.93 -2.65
C ARG A 55 18.92 35.06 -1.97
N ASP A 56 18.19 36.14 -1.68
CA ASP A 56 18.72 37.31 -0.98
C ASP A 56 17.86 37.62 0.24
N THR A 57 18.20 37.03 1.38
CA THR A 57 17.45 37.16 2.63
C THR A 57 17.25 38.61 3.09
N TRP A 58 18.21 39.50 2.79
CA TRP A 58 18.08 40.92 3.06
C TRP A 58 17.01 41.56 2.18
N GLY A 59 17.06 41.37 0.86
CA GLY A 59 16.05 41.88 -0.07
C GLY A 59 14.67 41.31 0.20
N GLU A 60 14.56 40.02 0.56
CA GLU A 60 13.30 39.37 0.92
C GLU A 60 12.65 40.02 2.15
N ARG A 61 13.44 40.46 3.14
CA ARG A 61 12.93 41.08 4.38
C ARG A 61 12.64 42.57 4.23
N TYR A 62 13.52 43.31 3.56
CA TYR A 62 13.48 44.77 3.54
C TYR A 62 13.00 45.36 2.22
N GLY A 63 13.10 44.63 1.10
CA GLY A 63 12.85 45.17 -0.24
C GLY A 63 11.48 45.83 -0.38
N PHE A 64 10.41 45.12 0.01
CA PHE A 64 9.04 45.66 -0.05
C PHE A 64 8.89 46.95 0.76
N TRP A 65 9.42 46.98 1.99
CA TRP A 65 9.36 48.14 2.87
C TRP A 65 10.16 49.32 2.33
N ILE A 66 11.32 49.08 1.73
CA ILE A 66 12.13 50.13 1.10
C ILE A 66 11.33 50.82 0.00
N VAL A 67 10.72 50.05 -0.92
CA VAL A 67 9.92 50.61 -2.02
C VAL A 67 8.69 51.33 -1.48
N LEU A 68 7.94 50.71 -0.56
CA LEU A 68 6.73 51.31 0.00
C LEU A 68 7.02 52.63 0.71
N CYS A 69 8.02 52.66 1.60
CA CYS A 69 8.41 53.87 2.32
C CYS A 69 8.92 54.95 1.39
N PHE A 70 9.75 54.58 0.39
CA PHE A 70 10.26 55.52 -0.60
C PHE A 70 9.12 56.15 -1.43
N THR A 71 8.21 55.33 -1.99
CA THR A 71 7.10 55.81 -2.80
C THR A 71 6.14 56.69 -2.00
N LEU A 72 5.79 56.29 -0.77
CA LEU A 72 4.94 57.08 0.11
C LEU A 72 5.60 58.40 0.53
N ALA A 73 6.88 58.38 0.88
CA ALA A 73 7.62 59.59 1.25
C ALA A 73 7.73 60.56 0.07
N PHE A 74 7.97 60.04 -1.14
CA PHE A 74 8.06 60.87 -2.34
C PHE A 74 6.70 61.49 -2.71
N ALA A 75 5.62 60.70 -2.67
CA ALA A 75 4.26 61.21 -2.88
C ALA A 75 3.88 62.27 -1.84
N LEU A 76 4.17 62.03 -0.56
CA LEU A 76 3.91 62.97 0.52
C LEU A 76 4.72 64.26 0.35
N PHE A 77 5.98 64.16 -0.05
CA PHE A 77 6.82 65.32 -0.37
C PHE A 77 6.17 66.20 -1.45
N LEU A 78 5.72 65.60 -2.56
CA LEU A 78 5.09 66.35 -3.65
C LEU A 78 3.78 67.02 -3.20
N ILE A 79 2.94 66.30 -2.46
CA ILE A 79 1.67 66.85 -1.92
C ILE A 79 1.94 68.02 -0.97
N VAL A 80 2.88 67.87 -0.03
CA VAL A 80 3.24 68.92 0.93
C VAL A 80 3.80 70.15 0.22
N MET A 81 4.66 69.97 -0.78
CA MET A 81 5.23 71.09 -1.53
C MET A 81 4.17 71.87 -2.31
N VAL A 82 3.21 71.17 -2.93
CA VAL A 82 2.07 71.80 -3.63
C VAL A 82 1.16 72.54 -2.63
N LEU A 83 0.85 71.93 -1.48
CA LEU A 83 0.08 72.58 -0.41
C LEU A 83 0.80 73.79 0.21
N ALA A 84 2.13 73.78 0.23
CA ALA A 84 2.97 74.90 0.67
C ALA A 84 3.07 76.03 -0.37
N GLY A 85 2.33 75.95 -1.48
CA GLY A 85 2.25 77.01 -2.50
C GLY A 85 3.30 76.93 -3.60
N ASN A 86 4.09 75.84 -3.68
CA ASN A 86 5.00 75.64 -4.81
C ASN A 86 4.23 75.21 -6.05
N VAL A 87 4.57 75.82 -7.19
CA VAL A 87 3.91 75.53 -8.46
C VAL A 87 4.76 74.55 -9.27
N PRO A 88 4.22 73.39 -9.69
CA PRO A 88 4.92 72.46 -10.58
C PRO A 88 5.47 73.17 -11.82
N GLY A 89 6.67 72.78 -12.26
CA GLY A 89 7.37 73.34 -13.41
C GLY A 89 8.05 74.69 -13.19
N LYS A 90 7.61 75.47 -12.19
CA LYS A 90 8.14 76.82 -11.90
C LYS A 90 9.04 76.87 -10.65
N SER A 91 8.68 76.14 -9.61
CA SER A 91 9.45 76.12 -8.36
C SER A 91 10.72 75.28 -8.51
N PHE A 92 11.88 75.92 -8.59
CA PHE A 92 13.20 75.26 -8.62
C PHE A 92 13.40 74.14 -7.56
N PRO A 93 13.07 74.33 -6.26
CA PRO A 93 13.27 73.28 -5.27
C PRO A 93 12.34 72.08 -5.48
N LEU A 94 11.09 72.32 -5.89
CA LEU A 94 10.14 71.24 -6.19
C LEU A 94 10.61 70.40 -7.38
N LYS A 95 11.02 71.08 -8.46
CA LYS A 95 11.54 70.49 -9.68
C LYS A 95 12.80 69.64 -9.41
N SER A 96 13.82 70.25 -8.82
CA SER A 96 15.11 69.61 -8.58
C SER A 96 15.01 68.42 -7.63
N ILE A 97 14.22 68.53 -6.55
CA ILE A 97 14.04 67.41 -5.61
C ILE A 97 13.21 66.31 -6.27
N SER A 98 12.21 66.63 -7.10
CA SER A 98 11.46 65.62 -7.87
C SER A 98 12.39 64.80 -8.77
N ASP A 99 13.23 65.47 -9.56
CA ASP A 99 14.19 64.79 -10.44
C ASP A 99 15.17 63.90 -9.67
N ILE A 100 15.71 64.38 -8.55
CA ILE A 100 16.61 63.60 -7.69
C ILE A 100 15.89 62.37 -7.13
N MET A 101 14.63 62.52 -6.71
CA MET A 101 13.85 61.40 -6.19
C MET A 101 13.52 60.38 -7.29
N GLN A 102 13.17 60.83 -8.50
CA GLN A 102 12.97 59.94 -9.65
C GLN A 102 14.23 59.10 -9.91
N PHE A 103 15.39 59.75 -10.01
CA PHE A 103 16.67 59.07 -10.19
C PHE A 103 17.02 58.12 -9.03
N ALA A 104 16.69 58.50 -7.79
CA ALA A 104 16.91 57.64 -6.61
C ALA A 104 16.06 56.36 -6.69
N GLY A 105 14.80 56.45 -7.12
CA GLY A 105 13.92 55.30 -7.26
C GLY A 105 14.35 54.35 -8.38
N GLU A 106 14.82 54.88 -9.51
CA GLU A 106 15.45 54.09 -10.57
C GLU A 106 16.69 53.36 -10.06
N CYS A 107 17.52 54.04 -9.27
CA CYS A 107 18.70 53.46 -8.63
C CYS A 107 18.33 52.33 -7.65
N ILE A 108 17.22 52.43 -6.91
CA ILE A 108 16.70 51.34 -6.06
C ILE A 108 16.33 50.13 -6.90
N GLY A 109 15.57 50.34 -7.99
CA GLY A 109 15.19 49.27 -8.93
C GLY A 109 16.42 48.59 -9.55
N LEU A 110 17.38 49.39 -10.02
CA LEU A 110 18.64 48.92 -10.59
C LEU A 110 19.45 48.12 -9.58
N PHE A 111 19.57 48.62 -8.35
CA PHE A 111 20.32 47.95 -7.28
C PHE A 111 19.77 46.56 -7.01
N PHE A 112 18.44 46.40 -6.92
CA PHE A 112 17.81 45.10 -6.72
C PHE A 112 18.04 44.14 -7.90
N CYS A 113 17.86 44.61 -9.14
CA CYS A 113 18.11 43.80 -10.33
C CYS A 113 19.58 43.35 -10.43
N VAL A 114 20.54 44.28 -10.27
CA VAL A 114 21.98 43.98 -10.31
C VAL A 114 22.37 42.99 -9.22
N ARG A 115 21.86 43.18 -8.00
CA ARG A 115 22.17 42.31 -6.86
C ARG A 115 21.73 40.88 -7.12
N VAL A 116 20.52 40.67 -7.65
CA VAL A 116 20.01 39.34 -8.01
C VAL A 116 20.75 38.76 -9.21
N ALA A 117 21.04 39.57 -10.24
CA ALA A 117 21.83 39.13 -11.39
C ALA A 117 23.24 38.66 -10.97
N LEU A 118 23.92 39.38 -10.07
CA LEU A 118 25.22 38.98 -9.55
C LEU A 118 25.17 37.67 -8.74
N ARG A 119 24.11 37.45 -7.95
CA ARG A 119 23.89 36.17 -7.24
C ARG A 119 23.66 35.02 -8.23
N LEU A 120 22.79 35.22 -9.22
CA LEU A 120 22.53 34.24 -10.28
C LEU A 120 23.79 33.93 -11.11
N ARG A 121 24.67 34.92 -11.33
CA ARG A 121 25.98 34.72 -11.98
C ARG A 121 26.86 33.76 -11.19
N ARG A 122 26.93 33.91 -9.87
CA ARG A 122 27.71 33.01 -8.99
C ARG A 122 27.15 31.59 -9.03
N VAL A 123 25.83 31.45 -8.90
CA VAL A 123 25.14 30.15 -8.98
C VAL A 123 25.35 29.47 -10.34
N THR A 124 25.19 30.21 -11.44
CA THR A 124 25.40 29.70 -12.80
C THR A 124 26.84 29.20 -12.99
N ARG A 125 27.84 29.91 -12.44
CA ARG A 125 29.25 29.48 -12.47
C ARG A 125 29.46 28.17 -11.69
N HIS A 126 28.84 28.03 -10.52
CA HIS A 126 28.92 26.82 -9.70
C HIS A 126 28.29 25.62 -10.42
N LEU A 127 27.07 25.79 -10.95
CA LEU A 127 26.36 24.75 -11.73
C LEU A 127 27.12 24.35 -13.00
N LYS A 128 27.82 25.29 -13.64
CA LYS A 128 28.69 25.00 -14.80
C LYS A 128 29.89 24.12 -14.41
N GLN A 129 30.45 24.31 -13.22
CA GLN A 129 31.54 23.47 -12.71
C GLN A 129 31.01 22.08 -12.37
N GLU A 130 29.89 21.98 -11.66
CA GLU A 130 29.23 20.70 -11.35
C GLU A 130 28.84 19.92 -12.60
N LEU A 131 28.29 20.58 -13.62
CA LEU A 131 27.94 19.95 -14.89
C LEU A 131 29.18 19.34 -15.57
N ARG A 132 30.28 20.10 -15.65
CA ARG A 132 31.54 19.62 -16.24
C ARG A 132 32.12 18.44 -15.47
N GLN A 133 32.01 18.46 -14.14
CA GLN A 133 32.40 17.31 -13.32
C GLN A 133 31.53 16.09 -13.64
N LYS A 134 30.19 16.22 -13.62
CA LYS A 134 29.28 15.10 -13.89
C LYS A 134 29.46 14.51 -15.29
N GLU A 135 29.75 15.35 -16.30
CA GLU A 135 30.09 14.92 -17.65
C GLU A 135 31.44 14.18 -17.71
N ALA A 136 32.45 14.65 -16.97
CA ALA A 136 33.76 14.00 -16.90
C ALA A 136 33.69 12.61 -16.22
N TRP A 137 32.88 12.47 -15.18
CA TRP A 137 32.73 11.23 -14.42
C TRP A 137 31.74 10.22 -15.04
N LYS A 138 31.24 10.44 -16.27
CA LYS A 138 30.27 9.57 -16.98
C LYS A 138 29.07 9.13 -16.11
N HIS A 139 28.47 10.06 -15.36
CA HIS A 139 27.24 9.77 -14.59
C HIS A 139 26.07 9.36 -15.51
N SER A 140 25.01 8.81 -14.91
CA SER A 140 23.80 8.39 -15.63
C SER A 140 23.30 9.49 -16.59
N PRO A 141 22.86 9.15 -17.82
CA PRO A 141 22.39 10.12 -18.81
C PRO A 141 21.22 10.98 -18.30
N ASN A 142 20.42 10.46 -17.36
CA ASN A 142 19.33 11.22 -16.74
C ASN A 142 19.84 12.31 -15.78
N GLU A 143 20.88 12.02 -15.00
CA GLU A 143 21.46 12.97 -14.03
C GLU A 143 22.20 14.11 -14.74
N THR A 144 22.91 13.79 -15.82
CA THR A 144 23.58 14.80 -16.66
C THR A 144 22.55 15.65 -17.41
N ALA A 145 21.47 15.07 -17.91
CA ALA A 145 20.37 15.82 -18.52
C ALA A 145 19.69 16.78 -17.53
N GLN A 146 19.45 16.34 -16.28
CA GLN A 146 18.89 17.18 -15.23
C GLN A 146 19.84 18.32 -14.84
N ALA A 147 21.14 18.04 -14.69
CA ALA A 147 22.16 19.05 -14.40
C ALA A 147 22.30 20.08 -15.54
N ARG A 148 22.19 19.65 -16.82
CA ARG A 148 22.14 20.57 -17.96
C ARG A 148 20.91 21.46 -17.92
N ALA A 149 19.75 20.89 -17.60
CA ALA A 149 18.50 21.65 -17.52
C ALA A 149 18.55 22.72 -16.41
N THR A 150 19.07 22.39 -15.23
CA THR A 150 19.22 23.36 -14.13
C THR A 150 20.25 24.44 -14.45
N TYR A 151 21.37 24.09 -15.10
CA TYR A 151 22.35 25.06 -15.58
C TYR A 151 21.76 26.01 -16.63
N GLN A 152 21.07 25.48 -17.65
CA GLN A 152 20.46 26.29 -18.69
C GLN A 152 19.38 27.24 -18.14
N ALA A 153 18.58 26.77 -17.18
CA ALA A 153 17.56 27.60 -16.54
C ALA A 153 18.19 28.74 -15.72
N ALA A 154 19.23 28.45 -14.93
CA ALA A 154 20.00 29.46 -14.19
C ALA A 154 20.71 30.47 -15.10
N GLN A 155 21.30 30.01 -16.21
CA GLN A 155 21.95 30.88 -17.19
C GLN A 155 20.94 31.83 -17.85
N ARG A 156 19.75 31.33 -18.23
CA ARG A 156 18.68 32.16 -18.79
C ARG A 156 18.17 33.18 -17.78
N ALA A 157 17.95 32.79 -16.54
CA ALA A 157 17.56 33.70 -15.47
C ALA A 157 18.61 34.80 -15.25
N PHE A 158 19.90 34.43 -15.24
CA PHE A 158 20.99 35.41 -15.15
C PHE A 158 20.94 36.42 -16.31
N LEU A 159 20.81 35.95 -17.56
CA LEU A 159 20.70 36.82 -18.72
C LEU A 159 19.46 37.70 -18.65
N ALA A 160 18.31 37.15 -18.24
CA ALA A 160 17.05 37.88 -18.10
C ALA A 160 17.17 39.08 -17.16
N TRP A 161 17.63 38.85 -15.93
CA TRP A 161 17.79 39.91 -14.93
C TRP A 161 18.92 40.88 -15.27
N THR A 162 19.93 40.43 -16.04
CA THR A 162 20.97 41.33 -16.57
C THR A 162 20.40 42.25 -17.64
N CYS A 163 19.59 41.74 -18.57
CA CYS A 163 18.89 42.57 -19.55
C CYS A 163 17.97 43.58 -18.87
N LEU A 164 17.19 43.17 -17.87
CA LEU A 164 16.34 44.10 -17.11
C LEU A 164 17.16 45.15 -16.35
N ALA A 165 18.31 44.78 -15.77
CA ALA A 165 19.22 45.74 -15.15
C ALA A 165 19.79 46.73 -16.16
N ILE A 166 20.18 46.28 -17.36
CA ILE A 166 20.65 47.15 -18.45
C ILE A 166 19.54 48.10 -18.89
N ALA A 167 18.30 47.61 -19.01
CA ALA A 167 17.15 48.45 -19.36
C ALA A 167 16.95 49.59 -18.35
N ILE A 168 16.94 49.27 -17.05
CA ILE A 168 16.80 50.29 -15.99
C ILE A 168 18.01 51.25 -16.00
N ALA A 169 19.23 50.75 -16.25
CA ALA A 169 20.42 51.61 -16.32
C ALA A 169 20.38 52.57 -17.53
N LEU A 170 19.90 52.10 -18.68
CA LEU A 170 19.69 52.93 -19.87
C LEU A 170 18.61 53.99 -19.60
N TYR A 171 17.51 53.59 -18.98
CA TYR A 171 16.46 54.52 -18.56
C TYR A 171 17.02 55.58 -17.60
N ALA A 172 17.73 55.16 -16.55
CA ALA A 172 18.33 56.07 -15.58
C ALA A 172 19.40 57.00 -16.18
N SER A 173 20.11 56.53 -17.21
CA SER A 173 21.03 57.39 -17.96
C SER A 173 20.28 58.45 -18.78
N GLY A 174 19.14 58.09 -19.38
CA GLY A 174 18.23 59.04 -20.03
C GLY A 174 17.70 60.06 -19.03
N GLN A 175 17.25 59.60 -17.86
CA GLN A 175 16.78 60.46 -16.78
C GLN A 175 17.86 61.43 -16.30
N ALA A 176 19.10 60.97 -16.11
CA ALA A 176 20.20 61.84 -15.71
C ALA A 176 20.49 62.96 -16.74
N VAL A 177 20.41 62.63 -18.03
CA VAL A 177 20.53 63.61 -19.12
C VAL A 177 19.34 64.56 -19.13
N TRP A 178 18.10 64.05 -18.98
CA TRP A 178 16.88 64.83 -18.87
C TRP A 178 16.95 65.82 -17.71
N THR A 179 17.27 65.36 -16.50
CA THR A 179 17.47 66.21 -15.32
C THR A 179 18.49 67.30 -15.58
N SER A 180 19.57 67.00 -16.30
CA SER A 180 20.57 68.02 -16.64
C SER A 180 20.01 69.12 -17.55
N TYR A 181 19.06 68.79 -18.43
CA TYR A 181 18.38 69.76 -19.30
C TYR A 181 17.34 70.53 -18.51
N ASP A 182 16.51 69.83 -17.74
CA ASP A 182 15.42 70.40 -16.95
C ASP A 182 15.94 71.34 -15.84
N VAL A 183 17.12 71.10 -15.28
CA VAL A 183 17.75 72.05 -14.32
C VAL A 183 18.27 73.33 -15.00
N ARG A 184 18.69 73.25 -16.27
CA ARG A 184 19.29 74.39 -17.00
C ARG A 184 18.28 75.23 -17.78
N MET A 185 17.11 74.66 -18.09
CA MET A 185 16.10 75.25 -18.97
C MET A 185 14.71 75.12 -18.34
N ASN A 186 13.76 75.96 -18.75
CA ASN A 186 12.36 75.70 -18.41
C ASN A 186 11.88 74.46 -19.16
N SER A 187 10.95 73.71 -18.57
CA SER A 187 10.49 72.42 -19.13
C SER A 187 9.87 72.55 -20.53
N ALA A 188 9.36 73.75 -20.89
CA ALA A 188 8.84 74.06 -22.22
C ALA A 188 9.93 74.26 -23.29
N ASP A 189 11.15 74.59 -22.89
CA ASP A 189 12.26 74.92 -23.80
C ASP A 189 13.19 73.72 -24.04
N VAL A 190 12.90 72.58 -23.40
CA VAL A 190 13.70 71.36 -23.56
C VAL A 190 13.49 70.80 -24.97
N PRO A 191 14.57 70.54 -25.74
CA PRO A 191 14.45 70.07 -27.11
C PRO A 191 13.84 68.66 -27.16
N PHE A 192 12.92 68.46 -28.10
CA PHE A 192 12.33 67.17 -28.45
C PHE A 192 12.43 66.96 -29.96
N PRO A 193 13.20 65.96 -30.46
CA PRO A 193 14.01 64.98 -29.73
C PRO A 193 15.23 65.59 -29.00
N GLY A 194 15.65 64.97 -27.90
CA GLY A 194 16.89 65.29 -27.18
C GLY A 194 17.82 64.09 -26.99
N LEU A 195 19.00 64.33 -26.41
CA LEU A 195 20.00 63.26 -26.17
C LEU A 195 19.49 62.22 -25.15
N TYR A 196 18.60 62.62 -24.24
CA TYR A 196 17.98 61.74 -23.24
C TYR A 196 17.11 60.65 -23.88
N ASP A 197 16.49 60.92 -25.04
CA ASP A 197 15.64 59.97 -25.75
C ASP A 197 16.40 58.72 -26.21
N ILE A 198 17.72 58.80 -26.40
CA ILE A 198 18.55 57.63 -26.76
C ILE A 198 18.48 56.58 -25.65
N GLY A 199 18.59 57.00 -24.38
CA GLY A 199 18.51 56.10 -23.24
C GLY A 199 17.11 55.52 -23.08
N PHE A 200 16.08 56.36 -23.25
CA PHE A 200 14.68 55.94 -23.15
C PHE A 200 14.30 54.97 -24.28
N VAL A 201 14.68 55.22 -25.54
CA VAL A 201 14.43 54.29 -26.64
C VAL A 201 15.21 52.98 -26.48
N ALA A 202 16.48 53.08 -26.10
CA ALA A 202 17.33 51.90 -25.97
C ALA A 202 16.87 50.94 -24.86
N CYS A 203 16.12 51.40 -23.84
CA CYS A 203 15.69 50.53 -22.74
C CYS A 203 14.64 49.48 -23.16
N TYR A 204 13.73 49.82 -24.09
CA TYR A 204 12.64 48.93 -24.56
C TYR A 204 13.09 47.54 -25.04
N PRO A 205 14.06 47.38 -25.96
CA PRO A 205 14.49 46.07 -26.41
C PRO A 205 15.09 45.23 -25.26
N PHE A 206 15.72 45.85 -24.27
CA PHE A 206 16.25 45.13 -23.11
C PHE A 206 15.16 44.75 -22.10
N PHE A 207 14.14 45.60 -21.90
CA PHE A 207 12.94 45.23 -21.14
C PHE A 207 12.23 44.03 -21.77
N LEU A 208 12.07 44.07 -23.09
CA LEU A 208 11.47 42.98 -23.86
C LEU A 208 12.29 41.70 -23.74
N LEU A 209 13.59 41.76 -24.04
CA LEU A 209 14.45 40.59 -24.03
C LEU A 209 14.56 39.98 -22.63
N GLY A 210 14.70 40.82 -21.60
CA GLY A 210 14.72 40.38 -20.21
C GLY A 210 13.43 39.68 -19.79
N THR A 211 12.29 40.25 -20.16
CA THR A 211 10.97 39.67 -19.88
C THR A 211 10.79 38.33 -20.61
N LEU A 212 11.12 38.25 -21.91
CA LEU A 212 11.03 37.02 -22.69
C LEU A 212 11.95 35.92 -22.17
N LEU A 213 13.15 36.24 -21.72
CA LEU A 213 14.09 35.26 -21.18
C LEU A 213 13.63 34.61 -19.86
N LEU A 214 12.70 35.25 -19.12
CA LEU A 214 12.04 34.64 -17.94
C LEU A 214 11.05 33.53 -18.30
N THR A 215 10.69 33.36 -19.59
CA THR A 215 9.80 32.28 -20.01
C THR A 215 10.46 30.91 -19.86
N ARG A 216 9.89 30.06 -18.99
CA ARG A 216 10.22 28.64 -18.99
C ARG A 216 9.45 27.95 -20.12
N ARG A 217 10.19 27.42 -21.10
CA ARG A 217 9.65 26.68 -22.24
C ARG A 217 9.07 25.34 -21.76
N ASN A 218 7.82 25.35 -21.30
CA ASN A 218 7.09 24.12 -21.02
C ASN A 218 6.48 23.56 -22.33
N LYS A 219 6.49 22.23 -22.49
CA LYS A 219 6.21 21.54 -23.77
C LYS A 219 4.73 21.52 -24.20
N ALA A 220 3.82 22.18 -23.48
CA ALA A 220 2.39 22.14 -23.81
C ALA A 220 2.08 23.06 -25.01
N ALA A 221 1.97 22.47 -26.21
CA ALA A 221 1.65 23.19 -27.44
C ALA A 221 0.23 23.81 -27.45
N VAL A 222 -0.71 23.21 -26.71
CA VAL A 222 -2.14 23.57 -26.74
C VAL A 222 -2.44 24.85 -25.95
N GLY A 223 -1.68 25.15 -24.88
CA GLY A 223 -1.83 26.39 -24.11
C GLY A 223 -1.30 27.66 -24.82
N ARG A 224 -0.53 27.51 -25.91
CA ARG A 224 0.11 28.64 -26.62
C ARG A 224 -0.88 29.48 -27.44
N VAL A 225 -1.88 28.85 -28.06
CA VAL A 225 -2.88 29.58 -28.87
C VAL A 225 -3.81 30.40 -27.98
N ARG A 226 -4.27 29.81 -26.87
CA ARG A 226 -5.04 30.53 -25.84
C ARG A 226 -4.25 31.70 -25.28
N LEU A 227 -2.97 31.50 -24.98
CA LEU A 227 -2.10 32.57 -24.52
C LEU A 227 -1.96 33.69 -25.53
N LEU A 228 -1.76 33.35 -26.81
CA LEU A 228 -1.67 34.33 -27.87
C LEU A 228 -2.96 35.16 -27.95
N LEU A 229 -4.12 34.53 -27.81
CA LEU A 229 -5.41 35.22 -27.80
C LEU A 229 -5.58 36.10 -26.56
N ASP A 230 -5.14 35.65 -25.38
CA ASP A 230 -5.14 36.47 -24.15
C ASP A 230 -4.21 37.69 -24.28
N ALA A 231 -3.06 37.50 -24.93
CA ALA A 231 -2.17 38.60 -25.31
C ALA A 231 -2.88 39.58 -26.22
N LEU A 232 -3.46 39.06 -27.30
CA LEU A 232 -4.00 39.85 -28.39
C LEU A 232 -5.26 40.60 -27.94
N ALA A 233 -6.00 40.02 -27.01
CA ALA A 233 -7.04 40.68 -26.22
C ALA A 233 -6.52 41.91 -25.46
N VAL A 234 -5.47 41.74 -24.65
CA VAL A 234 -4.90 42.83 -23.84
C VAL A 234 -4.22 43.88 -24.72
N ILE A 235 -3.41 43.45 -25.69
CA ILE A 235 -2.77 44.30 -26.71
C ILE A 235 -3.84 45.08 -27.44
N GLY A 236 -4.85 44.40 -28.00
CA GLY A 236 -5.88 45.02 -28.80
C GLY A 236 -6.69 46.04 -28.01
N ALA A 237 -7.07 45.73 -26.77
CA ALA A 237 -7.80 46.63 -25.90
C ALA A 237 -6.97 47.89 -25.59
N ALA A 238 -5.71 47.70 -25.21
CA ALA A 238 -4.82 48.81 -24.90
C ALA A 238 -4.49 49.63 -26.17
N LEU A 239 -4.35 48.97 -27.33
CA LEU A 239 -4.07 49.62 -28.61
C LEU A 239 -5.26 50.45 -29.04
N ALA A 240 -6.48 49.95 -28.85
CA ALA A 240 -7.69 50.70 -29.12
C ALA A 240 -7.75 51.97 -28.26
N ILE A 241 -7.52 51.86 -26.95
CA ILE A 241 -7.48 53.04 -26.06
C ILE A 241 -6.39 54.00 -26.51
N SER A 242 -5.17 53.52 -26.72
CA SER A 242 -4.04 54.33 -27.18
C SER A 242 -4.33 54.99 -28.53
N TRP A 243 -4.96 54.28 -29.47
CA TRP A 243 -5.31 54.80 -30.79
C TRP A 243 -6.28 55.97 -30.71
N PHE A 244 -7.45 55.78 -30.08
CA PHE A 244 -8.50 56.81 -30.12
C PHE A 244 -8.25 58.00 -29.20
N PHE A 245 -7.50 57.82 -28.11
CA PHE A 245 -7.28 58.87 -27.12
C PHE A 245 -5.91 59.54 -27.23
N LEU A 246 -4.93 58.88 -27.86
CA LEU A 246 -3.54 59.34 -27.85
C LEU A 246 -2.95 59.39 -29.26
N LEU A 247 -2.75 58.26 -29.94
CA LEU A 247 -2.09 58.22 -31.25
C LEU A 247 -2.86 58.98 -32.33
N ASN A 248 -4.18 58.86 -32.43
CA ASN A 248 -4.96 59.57 -33.46
C ASN A 248 -4.87 61.10 -33.31
N PRO A 249 -5.15 61.71 -32.13
CA PRO A 249 -4.94 63.14 -31.96
C PRO A 249 -3.47 63.56 -32.08
N LEU A 250 -2.52 62.72 -31.62
CA LEU A 250 -1.09 62.97 -31.75
C LEU A 250 -0.68 63.01 -33.22
N ILE A 251 -0.99 61.98 -34.02
CA ILE A 251 -0.70 61.90 -35.45
C ILE A 251 -1.36 63.05 -36.22
N ALA A 252 -2.59 63.42 -35.88
CA ALA A 252 -3.25 64.59 -36.45
C ALA A 252 -2.48 65.90 -36.16
N SER A 253 -1.88 66.02 -34.97
CA SER A 253 -1.01 67.16 -34.61
C SER A 253 0.39 67.08 -35.22
N LEU A 254 0.91 65.87 -35.48
CA LEU A 254 2.22 65.63 -36.13
C LEU A 254 2.26 66.14 -37.56
N ALA A 255 1.12 66.24 -38.25
CA ALA A 255 1.01 66.85 -39.59
C ALA A 255 1.46 68.32 -39.62
N GLN A 256 1.56 68.98 -38.45
CA GLN A 256 2.03 70.36 -38.32
C GLN A 256 3.41 70.48 -37.65
N GLN A 257 4.07 69.36 -37.28
CA GLN A 257 5.39 69.38 -36.65
C GLN A 257 6.52 69.25 -37.69
N PRO A 258 7.59 70.06 -37.60
CA PRO A 258 8.66 70.09 -38.61
C PRO A 258 9.70 68.95 -38.49
N SER A 259 9.76 68.18 -37.39
CA SER A 259 10.83 67.20 -37.16
C SER A 259 10.34 65.73 -37.26
N GLN A 260 10.91 64.98 -38.20
CA GLN A 260 10.61 63.55 -38.41
C GLN A 260 10.97 62.70 -37.17
N GLY A 261 11.99 63.11 -36.42
CA GLY A 261 12.40 62.42 -35.18
C GLY A 261 11.36 62.53 -34.06
N ALA A 262 10.73 63.70 -33.87
CA ALA A 262 9.66 63.86 -32.90
C ALA A 262 8.46 62.98 -33.26
N ALA A 263 8.07 62.97 -34.55
CA ALA A 263 7.01 62.12 -35.05
C ALA A 263 7.27 60.62 -34.79
N PHE A 264 8.52 60.15 -35.00
CA PHE A 264 8.90 58.78 -34.69
C PHE A 264 8.77 58.47 -33.20
N LEU A 265 9.36 59.29 -32.33
CA LEU A 265 9.35 59.09 -30.88
C LEU A 265 7.93 59.12 -30.30
N SER A 266 7.11 60.05 -30.78
CA SER A 266 5.69 60.19 -30.44
C SER A 266 4.88 58.91 -30.69
N VAL A 267 5.23 58.12 -31.71
CA VAL A 267 4.61 56.80 -31.96
C VAL A 267 5.34 55.68 -31.22
N TYR A 268 6.67 55.77 -31.10
CA TYR A 268 7.50 54.73 -30.52
C TYR A 268 7.19 54.49 -29.04
N PHE A 269 7.11 55.52 -28.21
CA PHE A 269 6.88 55.34 -26.76
C PHE A 269 5.53 54.65 -26.46
N PRO A 270 4.37 55.15 -26.96
CA PRO A 270 3.09 54.51 -26.68
C PRO A 270 2.98 53.09 -27.24
N THR A 271 3.58 52.82 -28.41
CA THR A 271 3.53 51.48 -29.01
C THR A 271 4.48 50.50 -28.31
N GLY A 272 5.67 50.95 -27.92
CA GLY A 272 6.64 50.19 -27.15
C GLY A 272 6.08 49.81 -25.78
N ASP A 273 5.44 50.75 -25.09
CA ASP A 273 4.81 50.54 -23.78
C ASP A 273 3.72 49.49 -23.86
N LEU A 274 2.86 49.61 -24.86
CA LEU A 274 1.80 48.66 -25.12
C LEU A 274 2.32 47.25 -25.32
N PHE A 275 3.39 47.14 -26.09
CA PHE A 275 4.03 45.88 -26.39
C PHE A 275 4.68 45.26 -25.14
N LEU A 276 5.33 46.08 -24.31
CA LEU A 276 5.91 45.62 -23.04
C LEU A 276 4.83 45.16 -22.05
N VAL A 277 3.78 45.94 -21.85
CA VAL A 277 2.65 45.58 -20.98
C VAL A 277 1.98 44.30 -21.46
N ALA A 278 1.81 44.16 -22.78
CA ALA A 278 1.25 42.96 -23.38
C ALA A 278 2.10 41.71 -23.14
N VAL A 279 3.41 41.82 -23.34
CA VAL A 279 4.33 40.71 -23.06
C VAL A 279 4.35 40.40 -21.56
N GLY A 280 4.32 41.41 -20.69
CA GLY A 280 4.20 41.23 -19.24
C GLY A 280 2.91 40.52 -18.83
N ALA A 281 1.77 40.94 -19.37
CA ALA A 281 0.46 40.33 -19.15
C ALA A 281 0.43 38.89 -19.66
N LEU A 282 1.00 38.64 -20.84
CA LEU A 282 1.18 37.30 -21.40
C LEU A 282 1.88 36.36 -20.43
N LEU A 283 2.94 36.81 -19.78
CA LEU A 283 3.66 35.99 -18.80
C LEU A 283 2.87 35.79 -17.52
N MET A 284 2.16 36.82 -17.07
CA MET A 284 1.30 36.74 -15.89
C MET A 284 0.17 35.73 -16.07
N PHE A 285 -0.47 35.72 -17.24
CA PHE A 285 -1.59 34.83 -17.57
C PHE A 285 -1.14 33.48 -18.14
N SER A 286 0.16 33.24 -18.27
CA SER A 286 0.71 32.01 -18.84
C SER A 286 0.44 30.77 -17.98
N PRO A 287 -0.35 29.78 -18.46
CA PRO A 287 -0.42 28.46 -17.82
C PRO A 287 0.91 27.70 -17.87
N LEU A 288 1.91 28.18 -18.64
CA LEU A 288 3.26 27.62 -18.63
C LEU A 288 4.09 28.11 -17.43
N SER A 289 3.62 29.14 -16.71
CA SER A 289 4.26 29.66 -15.51
C SER A 289 3.90 28.79 -14.30
N ASN A 290 4.90 28.40 -13.50
CA ASN A 290 4.62 27.75 -12.23
C ASN A 290 3.82 28.70 -11.34
N ARG A 291 2.79 28.20 -10.65
CA ARG A 291 1.95 29.02 -9.74
C ARG A 291 2.77 29.84 -8.76
N ASP A 292 3.89 29.29 -8.29
CA ASP A 292 4.80 29.98 -7.36
C ASP A 292 5.52 31.19 -7.98
N GLN A 293 5.72 31.23 -9.31
CA GLN A 293 6.34 32.34 -10.04
C GLN A 293 5.36 33.47 -10.39
N GLN A 294 4.05 33.30 -10.13
CA GLN A 294 3.06 34.32 -10.47
C GLN A 294 3.29 35.65 -9.74
N SER A 295 3.79 35.63 -8.50
CA SER A 295 4.09 36.86 -7.76
C SER A 295 5.18 37.71 -8.42
N VAL A 296 6.13 37.07 -9.10
CA VAL A 296 7.20 37.74 -9.87
C VAL A 296 6.60 38.42 -11.08
N PHE A 297 5.83 37.68 -11.89
CA PHE A 297 5.23 38.21 -13.12
C PHE A 297 4.19 39.28 -12.83
N MET A 298 3.44 39.18 -11.73
CA MET A 298 2.52 40.22 -11.29
C MET A 298 3.25 41.53 -10.99
N ARG A 299 4.34 41.50 -10.20
CA ARG A 299 5.13 42.70 -9.89
C ARG A 299 5.79 43.29 -11.14
N LEU A 300 6.32 42.43 -12.01
CA LEU A 300 6.92 42.84 -13.28
C LEU A 300 5.88 43.52 -14.19
N CYS A 301 4.72 42.89 -14.37
CA CYS A 301 3.63 43.42 -15.19
C CYS A 301 3.08 44.72 -14.60
N LEU A 302 2.94 44.80 -13.28
CA LEU A 302 2.51 46.03 -12.61
C LEU A 302 3.52 47.16 -12.81
N GLY A 303 4.82 46.86 -12.73
CA GLY A 303 5.88 47.84 -13.02
C GLY A 303 5.81 48.35 -14.46
N LEU A 304 5.76 47.45 -15.45
CA LEU A 304 5.62 47.82 -16.87
C LEU A 304 4.31 48.59 -17.14
N PHE A 305 3.23 48.23 -16.47
CA PHE A 305 1.95 48.94 -16.57
C PHE A 305 2.04 50.35 -15.98
N CYS A 306 2.68 50.52 -14.82
CA CYS A 306 2.94 51.85 -14.26
C CYS A 306 3.76 52.71 -15.23
N LEU A 307 4.80 52.14 -15.87
CA LEU A 307 5.59 52.85 -16.88
C LEU A 307 4.71 53.33 -18.04
N ALA A 308 3.96 52.42 -18.66
CA ALA A 308 3.06 52.72 -19.77
C ALA A 308 1.99 53.77 -19.44
N VAL A 309 1.42 53.70 -18.23
CA VAL A 309 0.47 54.70 -17.74
C VAL A 309 1.16 56.06 -17.62
N THR A 310 2.36 56.11 -17.05
CA THR A 310 3.09 57.37 -16.85
C THR A 310 3.43 58.04 -18.17
N ASP A 311 3.92 57.28 -19.14
CA ASP A 311 4.29 57.82 -20.46
C ASP A 311 3.05 58.23 -21.27
N SER A 312 1.93 57.52 -21.10
CA SER A 312 0.63 57.92 -21.66
C SER A 312 0.11 59.23 -21.05
N LEU A 313 0.23 59.41 -19.73
CA LEU A 313 -0.14 60.67 -19.07
C LEU A 313 0.77 61.82 -19.52
N LEU A 314 2.08 61.56 -19.67
CA LEU A 314 3.04 62.55 -20.19
C LEU A 314 2.60 63.03 -21.59
N ALA A 315 2.33 62.11 -22.50
CA ALA A 315 1.85 62.45 -23.85
C ALA A 315 0.51 63.19 -23.83
N TYR A 316 -0.42 62.82 -22.96
CA TYR A 316 -1.70 63.53 -22.79
C TYR A 316 -1.52 64.97 -22.28
N TYR A 317 -0.66 65.19 -21.27
CA TYR A 317 -0.41 66.53 -20.73
C TYR A 317 0.36 67.43 -21.70
N SER A 318 1.27 66.85 -22.49
CA SER A 318 1.95 67.56 -23.59
C SER A 318 0.97 68.09 -24.64
N LEU A 319 -0.16 67.41 -24.85
CA LEU A 319 -1.21 67.86 -25.77
C LEU A 319 -2.20 68.87 -25.13
N SER A 320 -2.47 68.77 -23.83
CA SER A 320 -3.65 69.43 -23.22
C SER A 320 -3.34 70.59 -22.27
N PHE A 321 -2.24 70.56 -21.51
CA PHE A 321 -2.02 71.49 -20.38
C PHE A 321 -0.58 71.96 -20.16
N SER A 322 0.34 71.66 -21.08
CA SER A 322 1.80 71.80 -20.92
C SER A 322 2.33 70.93 -19.76
N PHE A 323 3.27 70.04 -20.07
CA PHE A 323 3.91 69.20 -19.06
C PHE A 323 4.72 70.04 -18.05
N ASN A 324 4.64 69.67 -16.77
CA ASN A 324 5.38 70.32 -15.69
C ASN A 324 5.96 69.27 -14.74
N THR A 325 7.26 69.35 -14.45
CA THR A 325 7.92 68.54 -13.43
C THR A 325 7.47 68.95 -12.02
N GLY A 326 7.36 67.99 -11.11
CA GLY A 326 6.94 68.19 -9.72
C GLY A 326 5.45 67.90 -9.48
N THR A 327 4.84 67.05 -10.30
CA THR A 327 3.45 66.62 -10.13
C THR A 327 3.38 65.24 -9.47
N LEU A 328 2.21 64.86 -8.97
CA LEU A 328 2.03 63.54 -8.34
C LEU A 328 2.30 62.36 -9.31
N GLN A 329 2.22 62.60 -10.63
CA GLN A 329 2.55 61.62 -11.65
C GLN A 329 4.03 61.20 -11.60
N ASP A 330 4.93 62.10 -11.20
CA ASP A 330 6.37 61.87 -11.16
C ASP A 330 6.77 60.67 -10.28
N VAL A 331 5.89 60.24 -9.37
CA VAL A 331 6.07 59.06 -8.52
C VAL A 331 6.02 57.75 -9.30
N LEU A 332 5.30 57.71 -10.44
CA LEU A 332 5.03 56.46 -11.14
C LEU A 332 6.25 55.92 -11.90
N TRP A 333 7.11 56.77 -12.46
CA TRP A 333 8.38 56.35 -13.09
C TRP A 333 9.29 55.58 -12.11
N PRO A 334 9.70 56.14 -10.96
CA PRO A 334 10.53 55.39 -10.01
C PRO A 334 9.78 54.20 -9.41
N LEU A 335 8.46 54.28 -9.22
CA LEU A 335 7.66 53.13 -8.77
C LEU A 335 7.73 51.97 -9.77
N SER A 336 7.66 52.25 -11.07
CA SER A 336 7.77 51.24 -12.14
C SER A 336 9.09 50.46 -12.03
N MET A 337 10.22 51.17 -11.94
CA MET A 337 11.55 50.59 -11.85
C MET A 337 11.76 49.83 -10.54
N ALA A 338 11.25 50.38 -9.43
CA ALA A 338 11.29 49.74 -8.13
C ALA A 338 10.45 48.44 -8.08
N LEU A 339 9.29 48.40 -8.73
CA LEU A 339 8.47 47.19 -8.86
C LEU A 339 9.16 46.10 -9.68
N ILE A 340 9.84 46.47 -10.77
CA ILE A 340 10.68 45.54 -11.56
C ILE A 340 11.83 45.01 -10.69
N GLY A 341 12.48 45.88 -9.90
CA GLY A 341 13.50 45.48 -8.92
C GLY A 341 12.97 44.52 -7.84
N LEU A 342 11.76 44.75 -7.32
CA LEU A 342 11.11 43.83 -6.39
C LEU A 342 10.78 42.48 -7.02
N ALA A 343 10.41 42.46 -8.30
CA ALA A 343 10.23 41.21 -9.04
C ALA A 343 11.54 40.41 -9.07
N ALA A 344 12.70 41.08 -9.20
CA ALA A 344 14.00 40.42 -9.16
C ALA A 344 14.24 39.73 -7.81
N ILE A 345 13.96 40.40 -6.70
CA ILE A 345 14.13 39.84 -5.35
C ILE A 345 13.20 38.63 -5.13
N GLU A 346 11.95 38.73 -5.57
CA GLU A 346 10.95 37.67 -5.42
C GLU A 346 11.28 36.44 -6.29
N TYR A 347 12.09 36.59 -7.35
CA TYR A 347 12.37 35.52 -8.29
C TYR A 347 13.04 34.28 -7.68
N PRO A 348 14.23 34.35 -7.04
CA PRO A 348 14.83 33.16 -6.41
C PRO A 348 13.95 32.57 -5.30
N LEU A 349 13.18 33.41 -4.59
CA LEU A 349 12.26 32.99 -3.55
C LEU A 349 11.07 32.19 -4.13
N SER A 350 10.53 32.60 -5.26
CA SER A 350 9.47 31.87 -5.97
C SER A 350 9.92 30.46 -6.41
N ILE A 351 11.18 30.33 -6.86
CA ILE A 351 11.75 29.03 -7.22
C ILE A 351 11.90 28.14 -5.98
N ALA A 352 12.39 28.71 -4.88
CA ALA A 352 12.55 28.00 -3.62
C ALA A 352 11.21 27.48 -3.08
N ARG A 353 10.15 28.30 -3.11
CA ARG A 353 8.79 27.88 -2.73
C ARG A 353 8.29 26.74 -3.61
N GLY A 354 8.52 26.82 -4.94
CA GLY A 354 8.14 25.75 -5.86
C GLY A 354 8.85 24.43 -5.60
N GLN A 355 10.13 24.45 -5.20
CA GLN A 355 10.86 23.24 -4.83
C GLN A 355 10.30 22.60 -3.55
N VAL A 356 10.04 23.41 -2.52
CA VAL A 356 9.43 22.94 -1.27
C VAL A 356 8.05 22.34 -1.53
N GLN A 357 7.23 22.97 -2.38
CA GLN A 357 5.90 22.46 -2.72
C GLN A 357 5.96 21.14 -3.49
N GLN A 358 6.91 21.00 -4.43
CA GLN A 358 7.09 19.76 -5.18
C GLN A 358 7.51 18.60 -4.26
N ALA A 359 8.45 18.84 -3.35
CA ALA A 359 8.87 17.82 -2.38
C ALA A 359 7.75 17.48 -1.39
N ASN A 360 7.01 18.48 -0.90
CA ASN A 360 5.85 18.23 -0.05
C ASN A 360 4.76 17.46 -0.79
N THR A 361 4.57 17.66 -2.10
CA THR A 361 3.58 16.90 -2.90
C THR A 361 4.03 15.46 -3.14
N GLN A 362 5.33 15.22 -3.31
CA GLN A 362 5.91 13.88 -3.38
C GLN A 362 5.74 13.14 -2.04
N ASN A 363 5.98 13.83 -0.92
CA ASN A 363 5.81 13.29 0.43
C ASN A 363 4.32 13.16 0.81
N ALA A 364 3.44 14.06 0.37
CA ALA A 364 2.00 14.04 0.66
C ALA A 364 1.21 13.01 -0.16
N ARG A 365 1.82 12.35 -1.16
CA ARG A 365 1.28 11.07 -1.68
C ARG A 365 1.23 9.98 -0.59
N ILE A 366 1.86 10.20 0.57
CA ILE A 366 1.88 9.28 1.72
C ILE A 366 0.95 9.76 2.86
N VAL A 367 0.58 11.04 2.95
CA VAL A 367 -0.30 11.55 4.04
C VAL A 367 -1.27 12.62 3.53
N VAL A 368 -2.51 12.21 3.30
CA VAL A 368 -3.65 13.05 2.90
C VAL A 368 -4.22 13.73 4.15
N THR A 369 -3.81 14.97 4.50
CA THR A 369 -4.63 15.77 5.45
C THR A 369 -4.37 17.29 5.55
N SER A 370 -3.34 17.89 4.96
CA SER A 370 -3.02 19.32 5.22
C SER A 370 -3.29 20.31 4.07
N LEU A 371 -4.20 19.99 3.13
CA LEU A 371 -4.36 20.74 1.86
C LEU A 371 -5.46 21.82 1.84
N SER A 372 -6.26 22.01 2.90
CA SER A 372 -7.50 22.80 2.77
C SER A 372 -7.38 24.33 2.96
N ALA A 373 -6.40 24.84 3.71
CA ALA A 373 -6.38 26.27 4.08
C ALA A 373 -5.67 27.19 3.06
N ARG A 374 -4.63 26.72 2.35
CA ARG A 374 -3.85 27.56 1.41
C ARG A 374 -4.31 27.45 -0.05
N ASN A 375 -5.14 26.46 -0.36
CA ASN A 375 -5.70 26.22 -1.68
C ASN A 375 -6.86 27.17 -2.03
N GLN A 376 -7.46 27.84 -1.04
CA GLN A 376 -8.56 28.79 -1.26
C GLN A 376 -8.07 30.14 -1.82
N ASN A 377 -6.97 30.69 -1.30
CA ASN A 377 -6.40 31.95 -1.78
C ASN A 377 -5.75 31.85 -3.18
N SER A 378 -5.36 30.65 -3.60
CA SER A 378 -4.82 30.39 -4.95
C SER A 378 -5.92 30.15 -6.00
N GLN A 379 -7.12 29.72 -5.57
CA GLN A 379 -8.28 29.58 -6.44
C GLN A 379 -8.91 30.93 -6.79
N THR A 380 -9.02 31.84 -5.82
CA THR A 380 -9.54 33.21 -6.05
C THR A 380 -8.63 34.01 -7.00
N ALA A 381 -7.31 33.91 -6.84
CA ALA A 381 -6.35 34.52 -7.77
C ALA A 381 -6.45 33.93 -9.19
N GLY A 382 -6.68 32.62 -9.32
CA GLY A 382 -6.87 31.97 -10.63
C GLY A 382 -8.17 32.40 -11.32
N ILE A 383 -9.25 32.59 -10.56
CA ILE A 383 -10.53 33.10 -11.07
C ILE A 383 -10.38 34.58 -11.47
N ALA A 384 -9.75 35.41 -10.64
CA ALA A 384 -9.49 36.81 -10.96
C ALA A 384 -8.62 36.95 -12.22
N GLN A 385 -7.59 36.11 -12.36
CA GLN A 385 -6.74 36.07 -13.57
C GLN A 385 -7.51 35.63 -14.82
N ALA A 386 -8.46 34.69 -14.69
CA ALA A 386 -9.30 34.28 -15.81
C ALA A 386 -10.27 35.38 -16.27
N ILE A 387 -10.76 36.19 -15.34
CA ILE A 387 -11.78 37.22 -15.56
C ILE A 387 -11.18 38.58 -15.98
N ALA A 388 -9.97 38.91 -15.53
CA ALA A 388 -9.30 40.19 -15.79
C ALA A 388 -9.31 40.67 -17.26
N PRO A 389 -8.92 39.86 -18.27
CA PRO A 389 -8.95 40.32 -19.67
C PRO A 389 -10.37 40.58 -20.20
N PHE A 390 -11.39 39.93 -19.65
CA PHE A 390 -12.79 40.21 -20.02
C PHE A 390 -13.26 41.55 -19.46
N ILE A 391 -12.96 41.83 -18.19
CA ILE A 391 -13.27 43.12 -17.58
C ILE A 391 -12.57 44.23 -18.36
N LEU A 392 -11.29 44.04 -18.71
CA LEU A 392 -10.52 45.00 -19.48
C LEU A 392 -11.19 45.30 -20.82
N ILE A 393 -11.46 44.29 -21.64
CA ILE A 393 -12.07 44.49 -22.96
C ILE A 393 -13.48 45.07 -22.86
N LEU A 394 -14.29 44.60 -21.91
CA LEU A 394 -15.65 45.10 -21.72
C LEU A 394 -15.63 46.57 -21.33
N LEU A 395 -14.72 46.95 -20.43
CA LEU A 395 -14.50 48.35 -20.05
C LEU A 395 -13.97 49.18 -21.24
N THR A 396 -13.06 48.65 -22.05
CA THR A 396 -12.60 49.31 -23.27
C THR A 396 -13.74 49.51 -24.27
N CYS A 397 -14.55 48.49 -24.53
CA CYS A 397 -15.69 48.59 -25.44
C CYS A 397 -16.71 49.60 -24.92
N ALA A 398 -17.03 49.56 -23.62
CA ALA A 398 -17.91 50.54 -22.99
C ALA A 398 -17.36 51.96 -23.15
N LEU A 399 -16.05 52.16 -22.94
CA LEU A 399 -15.39 53.47 -23.09
C LEU A 399 -15.43 53.97 -24.54
N LEU A 400 -15.15 53.11 -25.53
CA LEU A 400 -15.25 53.47 -26.95
C LEU A 400 -16.69 53.85 -27.34
N LEU A 401 -17.67 53.06 -26.92
CA LEU A 401 -19.08 53.30 -27.25
C LEU A 401 -19.69 54.49 -26.50
N THR A 402 -19.17 54.87 -25.33
CA THR A 402 -19.72 56.00 -24.55
C THR A 402 -19.00 57.32 -24.78
N VAL A 403 -17.70 57.32 -25.10
CA VAL A 403 -16.88 58.54 -25.21
C VAL A 403 -16.48 58.83 -26.65
N VAL A 404 -16.24 57.80 -27.46
CA VAL A 404 -15.74 57.96 -28.84
C VAL A 404 -16.88 57.92 -29.85
N ALA A 405 -17.79 56.95 -29.73
CA ALA A 405 -18.92 56.79 -30.65
C ALA A 405 -19.85 58.04 -30.75
N PRO A 406 -20.12 58.81 -29.67
CA PRO A 406 -20.95 60.02 -29.78
C PRO A 406 -20.32 61.13 -30.62
N LYS A 407 -19.01 61.07 -30.92
CA LYS A 407 -18.32 62.07 -31.76
C LYS A 407 -18.73 61.99 -33.24
N GLY A 408 -19.37 60.89 -33.66
CA GLY A 408 -19.93 60.71 -35.00
C GLY A 408 -18.87 60.57 -36.12
N GLY A 409 -19.34 60.38 -37.36
CA GLY A 409 -18.50 60.33 -38.56
C GLY A 409 -17.68 59.03 -38.72
N GLN A 410 -16.50 59.11 -39.36
CA GLN A 410 -15.64 57.94 -39.60
C GLN A 410 -15.07 57.32 -38.31
N ILE A 411 -14.94 58.11 -37.25
CA ILE A 411 -14.44 57.67 -35.94
C ILE A 411 -15.41 56.66 -35.30
N LEU A 412 -16.72 56.81 -35.52
CA LEU A 412 -17.74 55.84 -35.09
C LEU A 412 -17.52 54.46 -35.74
N MET A 413 -17.38 54.43 -37.07
CA MET A 413 -17.17 53.19 -37.82
C MET A 413 -15.88 52.47 -37.39
N GLN A 414 -14.81 53.23 -37.11
CA GLN A 414 -13.56 52.68 -36.60
C GLN A 414 -13.73 52.13 -35.17
N ALA A 415 -14.40 52.85 -34.28
CA ALA A 415 -14.62 52.43 -32.90
C ALA A 415 -15.48 51.15 -32.83
N ASP A 416 -16.54 51.06 -33.63
CA ASP A 416 -17.41 49.88 -33.70
C ASP A 416 -16.67 48.66 -34.27
N LEU A 417 -15.87 48.84 -35.33
CA LEU A 417 -15.10 47.76 -35.93
C LEU A 417 -14.03 47.21 -34.96
N VAL A 418 -13.35 48.10 -34.22
CA VAL A 418 -12.39 47.71 -33.19
C VAL A 418 -13.08 47.00 -32.02
N ALA A 419 -14.21 47.53 -31.53
CA ALA A 419 -14.99 46.89 -30.47
C ALA A 419 -15.47 45.49 -30.89
N LEU A 420 -15.97 45.33 -32.12
CA LEU A 420 -16.38 44.04 -32.67
C LEU A 420 -15.20 43.06 -32.76
N GLY A 421 -14.03 43.53 -33.19
CA GLY A 421 -12.80 42.73 -33.20
C GLY A 421 -12.42 42.22 -31.80
N LEU A 422 -12.49 43.08 -30.78
CA LEU A 422 -12.20 42.70 -29.39
C LEU A 422 -13.22 41.69 -28.84
N VAL A 423 -14.51 41.86 -29.15
CA VAL A 423 -15.56 40.91 -28.78
C VAL A 423 -15.34 39.56 -29.48
N LEU A 424 -14.95 39.55 -30.75
CA LEU A 424 -14.64 38.32 -31.47
C LEU A 424 -13.48 37.56 -30.82
N ILE A 425 -12.41 38.26 -30.41
CA ILE A 425 -11.28 37.65 -29.70
C ILE A 425 -11.75 36.99 -28.40
N ILE A 426 -12.64 37.63 -27.64
CA ILE A 426 -13.27 37.05 -26.44
C ILE A 426 -14.02 35.76 -26.78
N ILE A 427 -14.85 35.80 -27.82
CA ILE A 427 -15.69 34.65 -28.20
C ILE A 427 -14.80 33.46 -28.59
N VAL A 428 -13.78 33.69 -29.43
CA VAL A 428 -12.83 32.65 -29.84
C VAL A 428 -12.05 32.10 -28.64
N ARG A 429 -11.61 32.98 -27.73
CA ARG A 429 -10.95 32.58 -26.48
C ARG A 429 -11.86 31.67 -25.64
N GLN A 430 -13.12 32.07 -25.46
CA GLN A 430 -14.10 31.33 -24.66
C GLN A 430 -14.40 29.95 -25.24
N ALA A 431 -14.55 29.87 -26.57
CA ALA A 431 -14.74 28.61 -27.27
C ALA A 431 -13.55 27.66 -27.04
N LEU A 432 -12.31 28.15 -27.15
CA LEU A 432 -11.11 27.34 -26.88
C LEU A 432 -11.03 26.88 -25.42
N THR A 433 -11.34 27.74 -24.46
CA THR A 433 -11.36 27.33 -23.04
C THR A 433 -12.41 26.27 -22.76
N LEU A 434 -13.57 26.35 -23.41
CA LEU A 434 -14.63 25.37 -23.24
C LEU A 434 -14.26 24.02 -23.87
N ILE A 435 -13.63 24.04 -25.05
CA ILE A 435 -13.07 22.83 -25.69
C ILE A 435 -12.00 22.19 -24.81
N GLU A 436 -11.10 22.99 -24.22
CA GLU A 436 -10.03 22.51 -23.35
C GLU A 436 -10.57 21.93 -22.04
N ASN A 437 -11.56 22.59 -21.43
CA ASN A 437 -12.22 22.11 -20.22
C ASN A 437 -12.94 20.77 -20.47
N ASN A 438 -13.60 20.63 -21.62
CA ASN A 438 -14.22 19.37 -22.02
C ASN A 438 -13.16 18.28 -22.26
N ARG A 439 -12.02 18.61 -22.89
CA ARG A 439 -10.92 17.67 -23.10
C ARG A 439 -10.28 17.20 -21.78
N LEU A 440 -10.02 18.12 -20.86
CA LEU A 440 -9.50 17.83 -19.51
C LEU A 440 -10.48 16.99 -18.70
N THR A 441 -11.78 17.30 -18.79
CA THR A 441 -12.83 16.51 -18.15
C THR A 441 -12.85 15.07 -18.68
N MET A 442 -12.68 14.89 -19.99
CA MET A 442 -12.58 13.55 -20.59
C MET A 442 -11.30 12.81 -20.19
N GLN A 443 -10.16 13.51 -20.08
CA GLN A 443 -8.90 12.92 -19.59
C GLN A 443 -9.00 12.48 -18.13
N MET A 444 -9.55 13.32 -17.25
CA MET A 444 -9.77 12.95 -15.84
C MET A 444 -10.72 11.76 -15.71
N ARG A 445 -11.79 11.70 -16.51
CA ARG A 445 -12.68 10.53 -16.55
C ARG A 445 -11.94 9.27 -17.01
N GLY A 446 -11.04 9.39 -17.98
CA GLY A 446 -10.20 8.29 -18.45
C GLY A 446 -9.23 7.79 -17.38
N GLU A 447 -8.49 8.69 -16.73
CA GLU A 447 -7.57 8.34 -15.63
C GLU A 447 -8.31 7.75 -14.43
N LEU A 448 -9.50 8.26 -14.09
CA LEU A 448 -10.35 7.69 -13.04
C LEU A 448 -10.81 6.28 -13.39
N VAL A 449 -11.12 5.98 -14.66
CA VAL A 449 -11.47 4.63 -15.10
C VAL A 449 -10.27 3.70 -15.02
N ILE A 450 -9.07 4.16 -15.38
CA ILE A 450 -7.83 3.37 -15.29
C ILE A 450 -7.46 3.10 -13.83
N SER A 451 -7.45 4.13 -12.98
CA SER A 451 -7.16 3.98 -11.55
C SER A 451 -8.18 3.07 -10.84
N ARG A 452 -9.47 3.15 -11.22
CA ARG A 452 -10.47 2.18 -10.73
C ARG A 452 -10.18 0.75 -11.18
N ARG A 453 -9.70 0.54 -12.41
CA ARG A 453 -9.30 -0.78 -12.89
C ARG A 453 -8.07 -1.30 -12.15
N GLU A 454 -7.06 -0.48 -11.90
CA GLU A 454 -5.88 -0.84 -11.10
C GLU A 454 -6.25 -1.21 -9.65
N LEU A 455 -7.16 -0.44 -9.03
CA LEU A 455 -7.70 -0.75 -7.71
C LEU A 455 -8.54 -2.04 -7.70
N GLN A 456 -9.23 -2.35 -8.80
CA GLN A 456 -9.97 -3.61 -8.93
C GLN A 456 -9.05 -4.81 -9.11
N VAL A 457 -7.96 -4.67 -9.87
CA VAL A 457 -6.96 -5.73 -10.06
C VAL A 457 -6.22 -6.01 -8.74
N THR A 458 -5.75 -4.98 -8.04
CA THR A 458 -5.08 -5.16 -6.74
C THR A 458 -6.00 -5.75 -5.67
N ARG A 459 -7.29 -5.40 -5.66
CA ARG A 459 -8.28 -6.08 -4.79
C ARG A 459 -8.43 -7.56 -5.15
N ARG A 460 -8.49 -7.90 -6.44
CA ARG A 460 -8.59 -9.32 -6.87
C ARG A 460 -7.34 -10.12 -6.46
N GLU A 461 -6.15 -9.55 -6.63
CA GLU A 461 -4.90 -10.19 -6.21
C GLU A 461 -4.86 -10.40 -4.68
N ALA A 462 -5.35 -9.42 -3.89
CA ALA A 462 -5.46 -9.55 -2.44
C ALA A 462 -6.50 -10.62 -2.04
N ASP A 463 -7.64 -10.68 -2.72
CA ASP A 463 -8.67 -11.68 -2.48
C ASP A 463 -8.17 -13.10 -2.83
N GLU A 464 -7.44 -13.26 -3.94
CA GLU A 464 -6.82 -14.53 -4.34
C GLU A 464 -5.74 -14.98 -3.34
N ALA A 465 -4.90 -14.06 -2.87
CA ALA A 465 -3.91 -14.36 -1.84
C ALA A 465 -4.56 -14.77 -0.52
N SER A 466 -5.67 -14.12 -0.12
CA SER A 466 -6.39 -14.47 1.10
C SER A 466 -7.04 -15.86 1.03
N ARG A 467 -7.62 -16.24 -0.13
CA ARG A 467 -8.17 -17.59 -0.36
C ARG A 467 -7.07 -18.66 -0.32
N SER A 468 -5.93 -18.41 -0.97
CA SER A 468 -4.79 -19.33 -0.93
C SER A 468 -4.24 -19.52 0.48
N ALA A 469 -4.21 -18.45 1.30
CA ALA A 469 -3.81 -18.54 2.70
C ALA A 469 -4.80 -19.36 3.54
N GLN A 470 -6.11 -19.16 3.32
CA GLN A 470 -7.16 -19.91 4.02
C GLN A 470 -7.11 -21.41 3.67
N ASP A 471 -6.94 -21.76 2.39
CA ASP A 471 -6.84 -23.15 1.93
C ASP A 471 -5.61 -23.86 2.53
N LYS A 472 -4.48 -23.14 2.66
CA LYS A 472 -3.27 -23.68 3.32
C LYS A 472 -3.50 -23.94 4.81
N GLN A 473 -4.16 -23.03 5.52
CA GLN A 473 -4.47 -23.23 6.95
C GLN A 473 -5.37 -24.45 7.18
N VAL A 474 -6.42 -24.61 6.36
CA VAL A 474 -7.32 -25.78 6.43
C VAL A 474 -6.56 -27.08 6.11
N LEU A 475 -5.62 -27.03 5.16
CA LEU A 475 -4.76 -28.18 4.84
C LEU A 475 -3.82 -28.54 6.00
N GLU A 476 -3.16 -27.55 6.60
CA GLU A 476 -2.25 -27.76 7.73
C GLU A 476 -2.98 -28.34 8.94
N GLU A 477 -4.16 -27.80 9.28
CA GLU A 477 -5.01 -28.31 10.35
C GLU A 477 -5.49 -29.75 10.08
N GLY A 478 -5.86 -30.06 8.84
CA GLY A 478 -6.22 -31.43 8.47
C GLY A 478 -5.05 -32.41 8.54
N ILE A 479 -3.82 -31.98 8.19
CA ILE A 479 -2.60 -32.81 8.28
C ILE A 479 -2.26 -33.12 9.74
N THR A 480 -2.38 -32.15 10.66
CA THR A 480 -2.08 -32.38 12.08
C THR A 480 -3.06 -33.39 12.70
N LEU A 481 -4.35 -33.27 12.38
CA LEU A 481 -5.38 -34.22 12.82
C LEU A 481 -5.12 -35.65 12.28
N LEU A 482 -4.78 -35.77 10.99
CA LEU A 482 -4.42 -37.05 10.38
C LEU A 482 -3.17 -37.67 11.03
N ARG A 483 -2.14 -36.85 11.30
CA ARG A 483 -0.91 -37.30 11.98
C ARG A 483 -1.19 -37.78 13.39
N GLU A 484 -2.09 -37.12 14.12
CA GLU A 484 -2.49 -37.52 15.45
C GLU A 484 -3.21 -38.88 15.44
N VAL A 485 -4.16 -39.08 14.52
CA VAL A 485 -4.86 -40.36 14.36
C VAL A 485 -3.87 -41.46 13.99
N HIS A 486 -2.95 -41.21 13.06
CA HIS A 486 -1.91 -42.17 12.70
C HIS A 486 -1.02 -42.53 13.90
N ALA A 487 -0.66 -41.55 14.74
CA ALA A 487 0.11 -41.78 15.95
C ALA A 487 -0.65 -42.60 17.00
N ARG A 488 -1.98 -42.42 17.13
CA ARG A 488 -2.84 -43.25 18.00
C ARG A 488 -2.92 -44.69 17.50
N VAL A 489 -3.11 -44.89 16.20
CA VAL A 489 -3.12 -46.21 15.55
C VAL A 489 -1.78 -46.92 15.74
N ALA A 490 -0.66 -46.21 15.59
CA ALA A 490 0.67 -46.78 15.82
C ALA A 490 0.90 -47.21 17.29
N ARG A 491 0.15 -46.62 18.24
CA ARG A 491 0.14 -47.04 19.65
C ARG A 491 -0.81 -48.21 19.94
N GLY A 492 -1.48 -48.77 18.94
CA GLY A 492 -2.38 -49.92 19.07
C GLY A 492 -3.86 -49.56 19.25
N ASP A 493 -4.24 -48.28 19.18
CA ASP A 493 -5.64 -47.85 19.21
C ASP A 493 -6.27 -47.95 17.80
N ILE A 494 -6.76 -49.14 17.46
CA ILE A 494 -7.40 -49.44 16.16
C ILE A 494 -8.82 -48.83 16.08
N ALA A 495 -9.34 -48.27 17.18
CA ALA A 495 -10.64 -47.59 17.21
C ALA A 495 -10.55 -46.10 16.83
N ALA A 496 -9.35 -45.52 16.76
CA ALA A 496 -9.16 -44.15 16.30
C ALA A 496 -9.71 -43.95 14.87
N ARG A 497 -10.32 -42.78 14.61
CA ARG A 497 -10.89 -42.44 13.29
C ARG A 497 -10.46 -41.04 12.87
N ALA A 498 -10.14 -40.87 11.59
CA ALA A 498 -9.85 -39.58 11.00
C ALA A 498 -11.13 -38.80 10.70
N PRO A 499 -11.17 -37.48 10.98
CA PRO A 499 -12.34 -36.65 10.71
C PRO A 499 -12.59 -36.48 9.21
N THR A 500 -13.84 -36.64 8.78
CA THR A 500 -14.27 -36.53 7.37
C THR A 500 -14.83 -35.13 7.08
N VAL A 501 -14.00 -34.10 7.26
CA VAL A 501 -14.36 -32.73 6.90
C VAL A 501 -14.24 -32.56 5.37
N PRO A 502 -15.20 -31.90 4.68
CA PRO A 502 -15.07 -31.64 3.25
C PRO A 502 -13.82 -30.79 2.98
N GLY A 503 -12.90 -31.32 2.18
CA GLY A 503 -11.62 -30.69 1.89
C GLY A 503 -10.68 -31.61 1.10
N PRO A 504 -9.48 -31.13 0.73
CA PRO A 504 -8.53 -31.87 -0.11
C PRO A 504 -8.04 -33.19 0.53
N LEU A 505 -8.13 -33.32 1.86
CA LEU A 505 -7.69 -34.50 2.61
C LEU A 505 -8.79 -35.55 2.83
N LEU A 506 -10.03 -35.25 2.41
CA LEU A 506 -11.17 -36.16 2.56
C LEU A 506 -10.92 -37.57 1.98
N PRO A 507 -10.35 -37.74 0.76
CA PRO A 507 -10.08 -39.07 0.22
C PRO A 507 -9.07 -39.87 1.06
N ILE A 508 -8.11 -39.19 1.70
CA ILE A 508 -7.08 -39.81 2.54
C ILE A 508 -7.68 -40.21 3.90
N ALA A 509 -8.51 -39.35 4.50
CA ALA A 509 -9.20 -39.67 5.75
C ALA A 509 -10.15 -40.88 5.58
N ILE A 510 -10.87 -40.94 4.45
CA ILE A 510 -11.76 -42.07 4.13
C ILE A 510 -10.95 -43.36 3.94
N SER A 511 -9.86 -43.32 3.16
CA SER A 511 -9.05 -44.53 2.91
C SER A 511 -8.38 -45.05 4.19
N LEU A 512 -7.94 -44.16 5.08
CA LEU A 512 -7.41 -44.53 6.39
C LEU A 512 -8.47 -45.19 7.27
N ASN A 513 -9.67 -44.63 7.36
CA ASN A 513 -10.76 -45.21 8.14
C ASN A 513 -11.16 -46.60 7.61
N LEU A 514 -11.23 -46.78 6.28
CA LEU A 514 -11.51 -48.08 5.65
C LEU A 514 -10.41 -49.12 5.95
N MET A 515 -9.15 -48.70 5.99
CA MET A 515 -8.04 -49.57 6.39
C MET A 515 -8.18 -49.99 7.86
N LEU A 516 -8.54 -49.06 8.75
CA LEU A 516 -8.72 -49.34 10.17
C LEU A 516 -9.91 -50.27 10.44
N ASP A 517 -11.01 -50.12 9.69
CA ASP A 517 -12.13 -51.06 9.75
C ASP A 517 -11.71 -52.47 9.30
N ARG A 518 -10.90 -52.59 8.24
CA ARG A 518 -10.35 -53.89 7.82
C ARG A 518 -9.45 -54.49 8.89
N LEU A 519 -8.55 -53.72 9.48
CA LEU A 519 -7.66 -54.18 10.55
C LEU A 519 -8.43 -54.62 11.79
N SER A 520 -9.45 -53.87 12.18
CA SER A 520 -10.36 -54.24 13.27
C SER A 520 -11.06 -55.57 12.97
N SER A 521 -11.59 -55.74 11.75
CA SER A 521 -12.24 -56.98 11.34
C SER A 521 -11.29 -58.18 11.30
N LEU A 522 -10.02 -57.98 10.90
CA LEU A 522 -9.00 -59.02 10.89
C LEU A 522 -8.57 -59.40 12.31
N SER A 523 -8.40 -58.42 13.19
CA SER A 523 -8.11 -58.64 14.61
C SER A 523 -9.24 -59.43 15.28
N GLU A 524 -10.50 -59.07 14.99
CA GLU A 524 -11.66 -59.78 15.52
C GLU A 524 -11.70 -61.24 15.00
N ARG A 525 -11.46 -61.45 13.70
CA ARG A 525 -11.34 -62.80 13.13
C ARG A 525 -10.22 -63.60 13.77
N GLY A 526 -9.04 -63.01 13.97
CA GLY A 526 -7.92 -63.64 14.69
C GLY A 526 -8.32 -64.10 16.08
N SER A 527 -8.98 -63.22 16.85
CA SER A 527 -9.48 -63.57 18.19
C SER A 527 -10.51 -64.71 18.19
N ARG A 528 -11.34 -64.81 17.14
CA ARG A 528 -12.31 -65.90 16.98
C ARG A 528 -11.60 -67.22 16.68
N TYR A 529 -10.57 -67.22 15.83
CA TYR A 529 -9.75 -68.41 15.59
C TYR A 529 -9.06 -68.89 16.86
N ASP A 530 -8.48 -67.97 17.65
CA ASP A 530 -7.84 -68.32 18.91
C ASP A 530 -8.81 -68.99 19.90
N ARG A 531 -10.05 -68.48 19.99
CA ARG A 531 -11.11 -69.11 20.80
C ARG A 531 -11.51 -70.49 20.28
N LEU A 532 -11.65 -70.67 18.97
CA LEU A 532 -11.95 -71.97 18.37
C LEU A 532 -10.86 -73.01 18.65
N VAL A 533 -9.59 -72.61 18.56
CA VAL A 533 -8.45 -73.47 18.90
C VAL A 533 -8.48 -73.90 20.37
N GLN A 534 -8.82 -72.98 21.28
CA GLN A 534 -8.99 -73.30 22.70
C GLN A 534 -10.14 -74.30 22.94
N ASP A 535 -11.29 -74.11 22.30
CA ASP A 535 -12.45 -75.00 22.44
C ASP A 535 -12.18 -76.39 21.83
N CYS A 536 -11.47 -76.49 20.71
CA CYS A 536 -11.05 -77.76 20.12
C CYS A 536 -10.09 -78.54 21.03
N ARG A 537 -9.14 -77.85 21.70
CA ARG A 537 -8.26 -78.50 22.69
C ARG A 537 -9.07 -79.05 23.88
N ALA A 538 -10.10 -78.33 24.32
CA ALA A 538 -10.99 -78.81 25.38
C ALA A 538 -11.75 -80.08 24.95
N LEU A 539 -12.20 -80.16 23.69
CA LEU A 539 -12.86 -81.35 23.14
C LEU A 539 -11.92 -82.55 23.04
N GLN A 540 -10.67 -82.34 22.60
CA GLN A 540 -9.67 -83.40 22.59
C GLN A 540 -9.44 -83.99 24.00
N GLN A 541 -9.28 -83.13 25.01
CA GLN A 541 -9.13 -83.56 26.40
C GLN A 541 -10.39 -84.29 26.92
N GLY A 542 -11.58 -83.90 26.47
CA GLY A 542 -12.84 -84.59 26.81
C GLY A 542 -12.93 -86.00 26.23
N ILE A 543 -12.49 -86.20 24.98
CA ILE A 543 -12.44 -87.52 24.33
C ILE A 543 -11.41 -88.42 25.01
N GLU A 544 -10.23 -87.90 25.33
CA GLU A 544 -9.20 -88.65 26.07
C GLU A 544 -9.65 -89.07 27.47
N ARG A 545 -10.54 -88.30 28.10
CA ARG A 545 -11.15 -88.69 29.39
C ARG A 545 -12.19 -89.79 29.24
N LEU A 546 -12.97 -89.77 28.15
CA LEU A 546 -13.99 -90.78 27.88
C LEU A 546 -13.36 -92.15 27.59
N THR A 547 -12.23 -92.20 26.88
CA THR A 547 -11.47 -93.45 26.68
C THR A 547 -10.85 -93.99 27.97
N GLN A 548 -10.63 -93.14 28.97
CA GLN A 548 -10.14 -93.52 30.31
C GLN A 548 -11.26 -93.87 31.29
N GLY A 549 -12.53 -93.94 30.86
CA GLY A 549 -13.68 -94.24 31.72
C GLY A 549 -14.06 -93.12 32.71
N LYS A 550 -13.55 -91.90 32.50
CA LYS A 550 -13.83 -90.71 33.33
C LYS A 550 -14.92 -89.84 32.69
N PRO A 551 -15.64 -89.01 33.47
CA PRO A 551 -16.62 -88.08 32.90
C PRO A 551 -15.95 -87.11 31.90
N VAL A 552 -16.64 -86.85 30.78
CA VAL A 552 -16.18 -86.01 29.66
C VAL A 552 -15.77 -84.60 30.10
N MET A 553 -16.36 -84.07 31.17
CA MET A 553 -16.05 -82.75 31.71
C MET A 553 -15.65 -82.82 33.19
N PRO A 554 -14.63 -82.08 33.63
CA PRO A 554 -14.37 -81.85 35.04
C PRO A 554 -15.46 -80.92 35.61
N ASN A 555 -15.93 -81.17 36.84
CA ASN A 555 -17.08 -80.49 37.47
C ASN A 555 -16.96 -78.95 37.66
N ASN A 556 -15.91 -78.29 37.16
CA ASN A 556 -15.57 -76.91 37.49
C ASN A 556 -15.19 -76.01 36.29
N GLN A 557 -15.61 -76.35 35.06
CA GLN A 557 -15.41 -75.48 33.88
C GLN A 557 -16.73 -74.87 33.37
N PRO A 558 -16.72 -73.61 32.92
CA PRO A 558 -17.90 -72.97 32.32
C PRO A 558 -18.33 -73.68 31.02
N PRO A 559 -19.61 -73.60 30.64
CA PRO A 559 -20.11 -74.25 29.43
C PRO A 559 -19.39 -73.73 28.18
N VAL A 560 -18.97 -74.64 27.31
CA VAL A 560 -18.38 -74.33 26.00
C VAL A 560 -19.38 -73.47 25.21
N ASN A 561 -18.96 -72.26 24.84
CA ASN A 561 -19.84 -71.23 24.27
C ASN A 561 -20.06 -71.39 22.75
N HIS A 562 -19.27 -72.22 22.06
CA HIS A 562 -19.48 -72.48 20.64
C HIS A 562 -20.66 -73.45 20.42
N PRO A 563 -21.72 -73.04 19.68
CA PRO A 563 -22.95 -73.82 19.54
C PRO A 563 -22.74 -75.15 18.80
N GLU A 564 -21.79 -75.20 17.86
CA GLU A 564 -21.49 -76.39 17.06
C GLU A 564 -20.76 -77.47 17.89
N LEU A 565 -19.78 -77.07 18.71
CA LEU A 565 -19.04 -77.99 19.58
C LEU A 565 -19.90 -78.46 20.76
N ARG A 566 -20.88 -77.65 21.20
CA ARG A 566 -21.83 -78.03 22.24
C ARG A 566 -22.66 -79.27 21.87
N ALA A 567 -23.07 -79.39 20.61
CA ALA A 567 -23.80 -80.58 20.13
C ALA A 567 -22.94 -81.85 20.22
N LEU A 568 -21.65 -81.75 19.88
CA LEU A 568 -20.70 -82.87 19.98
C LEU A 568 -20.45 -83.29 21.42
N PHE A 569 -20.26 -82.34 22.33
CA PHE A 569 -20.12 -82.63 23.77
C PHE A 569 -21.36 -83.31 24.35
N LEU A 570 -22.56 -82.85 23.98
CA LEU A 570 -23.82 -83.47 24.41
C LEU A 570 -23.96 -84.89 23.84
N GLY A 571 -23.62 -85.11 22.58
CA GLY A 571 -23.61 -86.43 21.95
C GLY A 571 -22.68 -87.42 22.65
N LEU A 572 -21.45 -87.00 22.98
CA LEU A 572 -20.49 -87.83 23.73
C LEU A 572 -21.01 -88.20 25.12
N SER A 573 -21.65 -87.26 25.82
CA SER A 573 -22.25 -87.53 27.14
C SER A 573 -23.40 -88.54 27.09
N HIS A 574 -24.17 -88.55 26.00
CA HIS A 574 -25.27 -89.49 25.81
C HIS A 574 -24.74 -90.91 25.47
N LEU A 575 -23.68 -91.00 24.67
CA LEU A 575 -23.04 -92.28 24.34
C LEU A 575 -22.53 -92.98 25.61
N GLN A 576 -21.86 -92.23 26.50
CA GLN A 576 -21.37 -92.75 27.78
C GLN A 576 -22.51 -93.36 28.61
N ARG A 577 -23.61 -92.63 28.80
CA ARG A 577 -24.77 -93.14 29.57
C ARG A 577 -25.40 -94.38 28.94
N SER A 578 -25.44 -94.45 27.61
CA SER A 578 -25.98 -95.60 26.89
C SER A 578 -25.12 -96.85 27.11
N GLN A 579 -23.80 -96.72 27.02
CA GLN A 579 -22.88 -97.84 27.25
C GLN A 579 -22.97 -98.37 28.68
N ASP A 580 -22.97 -97.48 29.68
CA ASP A 580 -23.14 -97.88 31.09
C ASP A 580 -24.46 -98.64 31.32
N SER A 581 -25.54 -98.24 30.65
CA SER A 581 -26.84 -98.88 30.78
C SER A 581 -26.90 -100.27 30.13
N GLN A 582 -26.27 -100.45 28.96
CA GLN A 582 -26.18 -101.73 28.24
C GLN A 582 -25.38 -102.75 29.04
N GLN A 583 -24.25 -102.31 29.61
CA GLN A 583 -23.37 -103.17 30.40
C GLN A 583 -24.06 -103.69 31.67
N ARG A 584 -24.79 -102.83 32.38
CA ARG A 584 -25.59 -103.26 33.56
C ARG A 584 -26.67 -104.28 33.20
N ARG A 585 -27.33 -104.12 32.05
CA ARG A 585 -28.37 -105.07 31.59
C ARG A 585 -27.78 -106.44 31.26
N GLN A 586 -26.63 -106.50 30.58
CA GLN A 586 -25.97 -107.76 30.27
C GLN A 586 -25.51 -108.51 31.52
N GLN A 587 -24.95 -107.81 32.51
CA GLN A 587 -24.60 -108.42 33.80
C GLN A 587 -25.82 -108.99 34.53
N GLY A 588 -26.97 -108.29 34.50
CA GLY A 588 -28.21 -108.78 35.10
C GLY A 588 -28.78 -110.04 34.41
N SER A 589 -28.68 -110.13 33.08
CA SER A 589 -29.14 -111.33 32.36
C SER A 589 -28.28 -112.56 32.67
N LEU A 590 -26.96 -112.36 32.76
CA LEU A 590 -26.00 -113.45 33.04
C LEU A 590 -26.16 -114.01 34.45
N SER A 591 -26.43 -113.17 35.45
CA SER A 591 -26.68 -113.63 36.81
C SER A 591 -27.98 -114.43 36.93
N THR A 592 -29.01 -114.05 36.17
CA THR A 592 -30.30 -114.76 36.14
C THR A 592 -30.15 -116.15 35.51
N LEU A 593 -29.41 -116.25 34.40
CA LEU A 593 -29.12 -117.52 33.72
C LEU A 593 -28.36 -118.49 34.65
N ASN A 594 -27.37 -117.98 35.38
CA ASN A 594 -26.57 -118.76 36.32
C ASN A 594 -27.41 -119.38 37.43
N ASN A 595 -28.36 -118.62 38.00
CA ASN A 595 -29.25 -119.13 39.05
C ASN A 595 -30.17 -120.25 38.56
N LEU A 596 -30.66 -120.15 37.32
CA LEU A 596 -31.57 -121.13 36.74
C LEU A 596 -30.86 -122.47 36.46
N MET A 597 -29.64 -122.39 35.93
CA MET A 597 -28.73 -123.53 35.77
C MET A 597 -28.47 -124.26 37.09
N ARG A 598 -28.22 -123.51 38.16
CA ARG A 598 -27.96 -124.07 39.49
C ARG A 598 -29.14 -124.90 40.01
N ARG A 599 -30.37 -124.39 39.85
CA ARG A 599 -31.59 -125.13 40.21
C ARG A 599 -31.77 -126.41 39.40
N PHE A 600 -31.45 -126.37 38.10
CA PHE A 600 -31.57 -127.54 37.23
C PHE A 600 -30.62 -128.66 37.64
N ARG A 601 -29.40 -128.32 38.08
CA ARG A 601 -28.45 -129.27 38.64
C ARG A 601 -28.99 -129.94 39.90
N ASP A 602 -29.54 -129.16 40.83
CA ASP A 602 -29.99 -129.69 42.12
C ASP A 602 -31.12 -130.72 41.94
N SER A 603 -32.06 -130.46 41.02
CA SER A 603 -33.13 -131.42 40.70
C SER A 603 -32.61 -132.74 40.10
N ILE A 604 -31.54 -132.69 39.30
CA ILE A 604 -30.92 -133.90 38.73
C ILE A 604 -30.17 -134.70 39.80
N TYR A 605 -29.55 -134.03 40.78
CA TYR A 605 -28.94 -134.69 41.93
C TYR A 605 -29.95 -135.36 42.86
N GLU A 606 -31.16 -134.80 43.02
CA GLU A 606 -32.25 -135.42 43.76
C GLU A 606 -32.74 -136.71 43.08
N VAL A 607 -32.89 -136.72 41.75
CA VAL A 607 -33.26 -137.92 40.99
C VAL A 607 -32.24 -139.04 41.14
N ARG A 608 -30.95 -138.70 41.21
CA ARG A 608 -29.86 -139.66 41.43
C ARG A 608 -29.93 -140.37 42.79
N ARG A 609 -30.46 -139.73 43.84
CA ARG A 609 -30.50 -140.27 45.21
C ARG A 609 -31.79 -141.05 45.53
N SER A 610 -32.71 -141.21 44.57
CA SER A 610 -33.94 -141.98 44.77
C SER A 610 -33.65 -143.49 44.87
N PRO A 611 -34.26 -144.21 45.83
CA PRO A 611 -33.94 -145.63 46.11
C PRO A 611 -34.31 -146.59 44.96
N LEU A 612 -35.05 -146.12 43.94
CA LEU A 612 -35.34 -146.88 42.73
C LEU A 612 -34.09 -147.27 41.92
N PHE A 613 -32.96 -146.60 42.12
CA PHE A 613 -31.74 -146.87 41.35
C PHE A 613 -30.72 -147.74 42.08
N GLU A 614 -30.92 -148.19 43.32
CA GLU A 614 -29.84 -148.85 44.11
C GLU A 614 -29.73 -150.38 43.96
N GLU A 615 -30.75 -151.13 43.57
CA GLU A 615 -30.75 -152.60 43.82
C GLU A 615 -30.95 -153.57 42.64
N GLN A 616 -31.00 -153.14 41.37
CA GLN A 616 -31.11 -154.09 40.24
C GLN A 616 -30.04 -153.90 39.16
N ALA A 617 -29.30 -155.00 38.91
CA ALA A 617 -28.08 -155.12 38.11
C ALA A 617 -28.24 -154.91 36.57
N GLN A 618 -29.30 -154.23 36.12
CA GLN A 618 -29.58 -153.98 34.71
C GLN A 618 -29.75 -152.49 34.36
N VAL A 619 -29.22 -151.57 35.19
CA VAL A 619 -29.32 -150.11 34.96
C VAL A 619 -27.94 -149.43 34.93
N ASN A 620 -26.98 -149.99 34.18
CA ASN A 620 -25.66 -149.36 34.01
C ASN A 620 -25.67 -148.19 32.99
N PHE A 621 -26.53 -148.24 31.98
CA PHE A 621 -26.56 -147.22 30.92
C PHE A 621 -27.19 -145.90 31.36
N GLU A 622 -28.29 -145.94 32.11
CA GLU A 622 -28.98 -144.72 32.58
C GLU A 622 -28.13 -143.95 33.59
N ARG A 623 -27.40 -144.65 34.48
CA ARG A 623 -26.42 -144.02 35.39
C ARG A 623 -25.29 -143.33 34.62
N MET A 624 -24.77 -143.94 33.54
CA MET A 624 -23.72 -143.35 32.72
C MET A 624 -24.19 -142.09 31.97
N LEU A 625 -25.44 -142.08 31.50
CA LEU A 625 -26.05 -140.91 30.87
C LEU A 625 -26.27 -139.77 31.88
N LEU A 626 -26.77 -140.07 33.07
CA LEU A 626 -26.96 -139.07 34.14
C LEU A 626 -25.64 -138.43 34.57
N ASP A 627 -24.58 -139.23 34.78
CA ASP A 627 -23.25 -138.70 35.10
C ASP A 627 -22.64 -137.87 33.96
N ARG A 628 -23.00 -138.15 32.70
CA ARG A 628 -22.58 -137.32 31.57
C ARG A 628 -23.31 -135.98 31.56
N VAL A 629 -24.61 -135.96 31.81
CA VAL A 629 -25.41 -134.72 31.87
C VAL A 629 -24.96 -133.81 33.01
N ILE A 630 -24.66 -134.36 34.19
CA ILE A 630 -24.17 -133.57 35.33
C ILE A 630 -22.81 -132.91 35.00
N ARG A 631 -21.88 -133.66 34.36
CA ARG A 631 -20.58 -133.09 33.96
C ARG A 631 -20.71 -131.97 32.93
N GLU A 632 -21.60 -132.11 31.95
CA GLU A 632 -21.85 -131.04 30.96
C GLU A 632 -22.47 -129.79 31.61
N LEU A 633 -23.34 -129.97 32.61
CA LEU A 633 -23.89 -128.85 33.39
C LEU A 633 -22.82 -128.13 34.22
N ASP A 634 -21.91 -128.86 34.88
CA ASP A 634 -20.82 -128.25 35.65
C ASP A 634 -19.82 -127.50 34.74
N LEU A 635 -19.54 -128.01 33.53
CA LEU A 635 -18.72 -127.31 32.54
C LEU A 635 -19.38 -126.00 32.06
N MET A 636 -20.69 -125.99 31.86
CA MET A 636 -21.42 -124.75 31.50
C MET A 636 -21.42 -123.73 32.65
N GLU A 637 -21.52 -124.14 33.91
CA GLU A 637 -21.50 -123.21 35.05
C GLU A 637 -20.12 -122.52 35.15
N GLN A 638 -19.03 -123.28 34.94
CA GLN A 638 -17.68 -122.72 34.87
C GLN A 638 -17.50 -121.73 33.71
N GLN A 639 -18.10 -121.99 32.54
CA GLN A 639 -18.06 -121.02 31.43
C GLN A 639 -18.78 -119.71 31.77
N ILE A 640 -19.96 -119.78 32.40
CA ILE A 640 -20.71 -118.57 32.79
C ILE A 640 -19.94 -117.76 33.85
N GLN A 641 -19.32 -118.43 34.85
CA GLN A 641 -18.51 -117.75 35.86
C GLN A 641 -17.25 -117.09 35.27
N ASN A 642 -16.57 -117.75 34.31
CA ASN A 642 -15.45 -117.15 33.59
C ASN A 642 -15.86 -115.91 32.77
N LEU A 643 -17.06 -115.91 32.18
CA LEU A 643 -17.58 -114.75 31.44
C LEU A 643 -17.95 -113.58 32.36
N LEU A 644 -18.48 -113.86 33.56
CA LEU A 644 -18.72 -112.84 34.59
C LEU A 644 -17.40 -112.27 35.14
N GLY A 645 -16.39 -113.11 35.38
CA GLY A 645 -15.06 -112.69 35.85
C GLY A 645 -14.31 -111.83 34.83
N LYS A 646 -14.28 -112.23 33.56
CA LYS A 646 -13.62 -111.46 32.48
C LYS A 646 -14.21 -110.06 32.27
N ASN A 647 -15.50 -109.87 32.51
CA ASN A 647 -16.13 -108.55 32.37
C ASN A 647 -15.81 -107.59 33.53
N ILE A 648 -15.35 -108.11 34.67
CA ILE A 648 -14.85 -107.30 35.80
C ILE A 648 -13.37 -106.95 35.57
N ASP A 649 -12.57 -107.90 35.05
CA ASP A 649 -11.16 -107.65 34.72
C ASP A 649 -10.96 -106.78 33.46
N ALA A 650 -11.92 -106.76 32.52
CA ALA A 650 -11.90 -105.84 31.38
C ALA A 650 -12.06 -104.35 31.78
N GLN A 651 -12.35 -104.05 33.06
CA GLN A 651 -12.31 -102.68 33.59
C GLN A 651 -10.88 -102.23 33.96
N VAL A 652 -9.89 -103.13 33.96
CA VAL A 652 -8.50 -102.82 34.33
C VAL A 652 -7.53 -103.36 33.27
N LEU A 653 -7.06 -102.45 32.41
CA LEU A 653 -6.00 -102.55 31.39
C LEU A 653 -6.36 -103.12 30.00
N THR A 654 -6.40 -102.22 29.01
CA THR A 654 -5.37 -102.14 27.96
C THR A 654 -5.33 -100.73 27.35
N PRO A 655 -4.18 -100.04 27.32
CA PRO A 655 -4.02 -98.77 26.61
C PRO A 655 -3.97 -99.03 25.10
N ILE A 656 -4.84 -98.40 24.32
CA ILE A 656 -4.70 -98.37 22.87
C ILE A 656 -3.58 -97.38 22.54
N SER A 657 -2.39 -97.92 22.31
CA SER A 657 -1.30 -97.23 21.61
C SER A 657 -1.68 -97.11 20.13
N MET A 658 -1.91 -95.89 19.63
CA MET A 658 -2.00 -95.57 18.20
C MET A 658 -1.22 -94.28 17.91
N PRO A 659 -0.77 -94.07 16.66
CA PRO A 659 0.60 -93.64 16.32
C PRO A 659 0.87 -92.13 16.42
N GLN A 660 2.17 -91.80 16.56
CA GLN A 660 2.72 -90.46 16.36
C GLN A 660 2.42 -89.92 14.95
N ALA A 661 1.75 -88.76 14.89
CA ALA A 661 1.85 -87.64 13.93
C ALA A 661 0.51 -86.89 13.97
N TYR A 662 0.41 -85.58 14.17
CA TYR A 662 1.18 -84.48 13.57
C TYR A 662 1.45 -83.37 14.61
N GLN A 663 2.71 -83.00 14.78
CA GLN A 663 3.07 -81.68 15.29
C GLN A 663 2.70 -80.65 14.21
N LEU A 664 1.66 -79.84 14.44
CA LEU A 664 1.61 -78.52 13.82
C LEU A 664 2.59 -77.64 14.57
N GLU A 665 3.63 -77.20 13.86
CA GLU A 665 4.58 -76.19 14.31
C GLU A 665 3.83 -74.99 14.90
N ALA A 666 4.08 -74.73 16.19
CA ALA A 666 3.86 -73.40 16.73
C ALA A 666 4.79 -72.43 15.97
N PRO A 667 4.33 -71.24 15.56
CA PRO A 667 5.25 -70.23 15.08
C PRO A 667 6.15 -69.82 16.26
N THR A 668 7.43 -70.12 16.11
CA THR A 668 8.48 -69.73 17.04
C THR A 668 8.45 -68.22 17.23
N PRO A 669 8.49 -67.71 18.47
CA PRO A 669 8.66 -66.28 18.71
C PRO A 669 10.07 -65.89 18.28
N SER A 670 10.19 -65.05 17.25
CA SER A 670 11.47 -64.45 16.88
C SER A 670 11.95 -63.54 18.01
N ARG A 671 12.94 -64.03 18.77
CA ARG A 671 13.63 -63.31 19.85
C ARG A 671 15.04 -62.91 19.38
N ARG A 672 15.17 -61.65 18.94
CA ARG A 672 16.37 -60.78 18.95
C ARG A 672 15.85 -59.39 18.59
N ALA A 673 15.93 -58.35 19.42
CA ALA A 673 17.02 -57.98 20.30
C ALA A 673 16.57 -57.65 21.74
N GLN A 674 17.40 -58.06 22.71
CA GLN A 674 17.49 -57.48 24.04
C GLN A 674 18.71 -56.53 24.06
N GLU A 675 18.72 -55.64 25.06
CA GLU A 675 19.65 -54.54 25.41
C GLU A 675 19.13 -53.16 24.96
N ALA A 676 18.85 -52.18 25.83
CA ALA A 676 19.13 -52.02 27.25
C ALA A 676 17.98 -51.23 27.94
N VAL A 677 17.71 -51.58 29.20
CA VAL A 677 16.93 -50.79 30.15
C VAL A 677 17.90 -50.27 31.20
N PRO A 678 17.77 -49.01 31.63
CA PRO A 678 17.96 -48.68 33.03
C PRO A 678 16.61 -48.37 33.69
N ASN A 679 16.48 -48.93 34.89
CA ASN A 679 15.39 -48.78 35.85
C ASN A 679 14.93 -47.32 36.06
N GLU A 680 13.61 -47.12 36.10
CA GLU A 680 13.01 -46.10 36.96
C GLU A 680 12.22 -46.77 38.09
N ARG A 681 12.59 -46.38 39.32
CA ARG A 681 11.92 -46.73 40.57
C ARG A 681 10.55 -46.08 40.63
N ALA A 682 9.62 -46.83 41.23
CA ALA A 682 8.37 -46.33 41.79
C ALA A 682 8.60 -45.26 42.87
N GLN A 683 7.70 -44.26 42.94
CA GLN A 683 7.06 -43.76 44.17
C GLN A 683 6.01 -42.69 43.80
N GLN A 684 4.73 -43.00 44.01
CA GLN A 684 3.90 -42.39 45.08
C GLN A 684 3.49 -40.94 44.78
N SER A 685 2.27 -40.74 44.29
CA SER A 685 1.08 -40.40 45.09
C SER A 685 1.10 -38.95 45.61
N GLN A 686 0.17 -38.11 45.13
CA GLN A 686 -0.84 -37.45 45.95
C GLN A 686 -1.66 -36.42 45.13
N SER A 687 -2.98 -36.57 45.23
CA SER A 687 -4.04 -35.58 44.96
C SER A 687 -4.03 -34.48 46.06
N PRO A 688 -4.98 -33.51 46.16
CA PRO A 688 -5.97 -32.92 45.24
C PRO A 688 -6.03 -31.34 45.33
N ASN A 689 -7.11 -30.78 44.76
CA ASN A 689 -7.63 -29.39 44.76
C ASN A 689 -7.14 -28.50 43.61
N GLY A 690 -7.99 -27.84 42.84
CA GLY A 690 -9.43 -27.65 42.93
C GLY A 690 -9.81 -26.33 42.24
N LYS A 691 -11.04 -26.29 41.73
CA LYS A 691 -11.83 -25.11 41.29
C LYS A 691 -11.67 -24.62 39.83
N SER A 692 -12.70 -25.01 39.07
CA SER A 692 -13.63 -24.14 38.32
C SER A 692 -13.10 -23.29 37.16
N GLN A 693 -13.62 -23.54 35.95
CA GLN A 693 -14.67 -22.69 35.39
C GLN A 693 -15.34 -23.32 34.16
N SER A 694 -16.61 -22.95 34.03
CA SER A 694 -17.67 -23.54 33.22
C SER A 694 -17.55 -23.23 31.72
N LEU A 695 -18.03 -24.20 30.94
CA LEU A 695 -18.40 -24.16 29.53
C LEU A 695 -18.99 -22.82 29.05
N TYR A 696 -18.53 -22.38 27.87
CA TYR A 696 -19.24 -21.44 27.00
C TYR A 696 -19.41 -22.08 25.62
N ASN A 697 -20.66 -22.12 25.14
CA ASN A 697 -21.13 -22.80 23.94
C ASN A 697 -21.81 -21.76 23.04
N PRO A 698 -21.30 -21.43 21.83
CA PRO A 698 -21.95 -20.46 20.96
C PRO A 698 -22.60 -21.14 19.73
N TYR A 699 -23.85 -21.59 19.89
CA TYR A 699 -24.78 -21.75 18.78
C TYR A 699 -26.18 -21.34 19.24
N GLN A 700 -26.57 -20.09 18.99
CA GLN A 700 -27.96 -19.64 18.85
C GLN A 700 -28.00 -18.14 18.53
N ARG A 701 -28.21 -17.76 17.27
CA ARG A 701 -28.98 -16.55 16.90
C ARG A 701 -29.25 -16.48 15.40
N ILE A 702 -30.46 -16.90 15.02
CA ILE A 702 -31.21 -16.34 13.89
C ILE A 702 -32.66 -16.15 14.34
N ARG A 703 -33.23 -14.98 13.98
CA ARG A 703 -34.64 -14.52 14.03
C ARG A 703 -35.23 -14.01 15.35
N ARG A 704 -35.37 -12.68 15.45
CA ARG A 704 -36.66 -11.93 15.35
C ARG A 704 -36.47 -10.42 15.58
N ASN A 705 -37.47 -9.65 15.14
CA ASN A 705 -37.71 -8.21 15.12
C ASN A 705 -37.44 -7.60 13.73
N THR A 706 -38.38 -7.11 12.90
CA THR A 706 -39.81 -6.72 13.00
C THR A 706 -40.21 -5.89 14.23
N ASP A 707 -40.56 -4.65 13.91
CA ASP A 707 -41.37 -3.66 14.63
C ASP A 707 -40.62 -2.52 15.35
N GLU A 708 -40.94 -1.31 14.85
CA GLU A 708 -40.98 0.01 15.48
C GLU A 708 -39.68 0.78 15.77
N GLN A 709 -39.26 1.65 14.82
CA GLN A 709 -39.41 3.13 14.84
C GLN A 709 -38.55 3.79 13.75
#